data_AF-A0A368G5Z9-F1
#
_entry.id   AF-A0A368G5Z9-F1
#
_cell.length_a   1.000
_cell.length_b   1.000
_cell.length_c   1.000
_cell.angle_alpha   90.00
_cell.angle_beta   90.00
_cell.angle_gamma   90.00
#
_symmetry.space_group_name_H-M   'P 1'
#
loop_
_entity.id
_entity.type
_entity.pdbx_description
1 polymer ?
#
loop_
_entity_poly.entity_id
_entity_poly.type
_entity_poly.pdbx_seq_one_letter_code
_entity_poly.pdbx_strand_id
1 'polypeptide(L)'
;MLIRVAGEKRVDVRLVAPLASSIHQNAVFILVTPTRLFKYEGAHSNILEKTKATQICIHITTKADLFCSATKAEEVTGSSSAFLSLLGEGEMDKTTERNVVEPFENVIARTNLILRVTDDYKLQSVAKGEHPRFAFLQPNETLILDFGSEIYVWSGRNARKTTGRYAVEYAQQLKTKRVTSDVSLFGTELEDGRAPWVLYLRVFQGVQNCLFAAKFCDWQTSETKFYSTPRTYQKEIPLVCADEKLEARLLADVIRGLNHPEPSETLEDQELTREMKNVVTEDMTFWQLMGEELEQIERTNVFVDDCCYVIRWQYRIQISGVRRLRSGQLSEKETGRERVAFFYWLGAKTSAKQQGLCAVRLSHMDKEKHQHVRVAHLSEPPLFLSLFNGTFISRHSSPSSACRTFVVGGCSAAECYANEVDPSKPLRSHAVYLRLSPEAITVEAGSDTASTFVKNGLKLAEAMLKQRKEFHLKESAVVKHQVQGDDTTLPWIRAVGRTKTPRLYRIYELEAAEVLSPQYHEHCPFPAVQAALVDTILVDAGSRLWVWNERTPTTFALRVAELFWKDRMGGVTVIGKGKEPDEFVALFAEWSDWPEGYDPQSPPRPLKDLLAERTQTFDVEALRSRKSLPEGIDTKNLLQYLSPSDFRRVFAMSEEDFAKLPAWKQIRLKKEAGLF
;
A
#
# COMPACT_ATOMS: atom_id res chain seq x y z
N MET A 1 -14.88 -3.99 -32.03
CA MET A 1 -13.40 -4.06 -32.13
C MET A 1 -12.94 -5.45 -31.71
N LEU A 2 -11.85 -5.97 -32.29
CA LEU A 2 -11.27 -7.27 -31.93
C LEU A 2 -9.92 -7.06 -31.24
N ILE A 3 -9.77 -7.62 -30.04
CA ILE A 3 -8.57 -7.53 -29.21
C ILE A 3 -7.90 -8.89 -29.20
N ARG A 4 -6.61 -8.97 -29.51
CA ARG A 4 -5.78 -10.16 -29.33
C ARG A 4 -4.98 -10.03 -28.04
N VAL A 5 -4.93 -11.13 -27.28
CA VAL A 5 -4.16 -11.31 -26.06
C VAL A 5 -3.21 -12.49 -26.28
N ALA A 6 -1.92 -12.21 -26.42
CA ALA A 6 -0.91 -13.21 -26.82
C ALA A 6 0.46 -12.94 -26.16
N GLY A 7 1.21 -13.99 -25.86
CA GLY A 7 2.59 -13.91 -25.39
C GLY A 7 2.96 -15.01 -24.40
N GLU A 8 4.22 -15.44 -24.41
CA GLU A 8 4.67 -16.60 -23.63
C GLU A 8 5.22 -16.24 -22.25
N LYS A 9 6.10 -15.23 -22.19
CA LYS A 9 6.67 -14.72 -20.93
C LYS A 9 5.98 -13.43 -20.50
N ARG A 10 5.58 -12.61 -21.46
CA ARG A 10 4.87 -11.35 -21.24
C ARG A 10 3.69 -11.28 -22.19
N VAL A 11 2.50 -11.04 -21.64
CA VAL A 11 1.28 -10.92 -22.44
C VAL A 11 1.21 -9.52 -23.05
N ASP A 12 1.18 -9.45 -24.37
CA ASP A 12 0.88 -8.24 -25.14
C ASP A 12 -0.61 -8.25 -25.54
N VAL A 13 -1.23 -7.07 -25.46
CA VAL A 13 -2.67 -6.87 -25.73
C VAL A 13 -2.78 -5.85 -26.84
N ARG A 14 -3.36 -6.21 -27.99
CA ARG A 14 -3.45 -5.33 -29.17
C ARG A 14 -4.80 -5.41 -29.84
N LEU A 15 -5.20 -4.35 -30.52
CA LEU A 15 -6.20 -4.45 -31.56
C LEU A 15 -5.64 -5.15 -32.79
N VAL A 16 -6.48 -6.02 -33.36
CA VAL A 16 -6.24 -6.69 -34.65
C VAL A 16 -7.45 -6.43 -35.56
N ALA A 17 -7.29 -6.67 -36.85
CA ALA A 17 -8.38 -6.55 -37.80
C ALA A 17 -9.58 -7.38 -37.32
N PRO A 18 -10.81 -6.82 -37.29
CA PRO A 18 -11.99 -7.53 -36.80
C PRO A 18 -12.52 -8.49 -37.88
N LEU A 19 -11.70 -9.45 -38.28
CA LEU A 19 -11.97 -10.44 -39.32
C LEU A 19 -11.83 -11.84 -38.75
N ALA A 20 -12.62 -12.80 -39.28
CA ALA A 20 -12.51 -14.21 -38.89
C ALA A 20 -11.09 -14.76 -39.13
N SER A 21 -10.43 -14.36 -40.22
CA SER A 21 -9.06 -14.73 -40.56
C SER A 21 -7.99 -14.23 -39.58
N SER A 22 -8.31 -13.24 -38.74
CA SER A 22 -7.39 -12.74 -37.70
C SER A 22 -7.36 -13.62 -36.46
N ILE A 23 -8.28 -14.59 -36.36
CA ILE A 23 -8.43 -15.48 -35.21
C ILE A 23 -7.75 -16.82 -35.49
N HIS A 24 -6.92 -17.24 -34.55
CA HIS A 24 -6.19 -18.50 -34.59
C HIS A 24 -6.18 -19.20 -33.23
N GLN A 25 -5.75 -20.46 -33.17
CA GLN A 25 -5.80 -21.27 -31.95
C GLN A 25 -4.70 -20.95 -30.92
N ASN A 26 -3.69 -20.16 -31.31
CA ASN A 26 -2.51 -19.85 -30.49
C ASN A 26 -2.63 -18.62 -29.56
N ALA A 27 -3.80 -17.99 -29.44
CA ALA A 27 -4.01 -16.81 -28.58
C ALA A 27 -5.45 -16.74 -28.06
N VAL A 28 -5.73 -15.77 -27.19
CA VAL A 28 -7.08 -15.43 -26.75
C VAL A 28 -7.55 -14.17 -27.46
N PHE A 29 -8.81 -14.16 -27.90
CA PHE A 29 -9.40 -13.03 -28.60
C PHE A 29 -10.65 -12.53 -27.87
N ILE A 30 -10.78 -11.21 -27.76
CA ILE A 30 -11.95 -10.55 -27.16
C ILE A 30 -12.63 -9.71 -28.23
N LEU A 31 -13.88 -10.03 -28.55
CA LEU A 31 -14.71 -9.23 -29.46
C LEU A 31 -15.62 -8.32 -28.63
N VAL A 32 -15.38 -7.02 -28.73
CA VAL A 32 -16.14 -5.98 -28.03
C VAL A 32 -17.11 -5.32 -29.01
N THR A 33 -18.39 -5.37 -28.69
CA THR A 33 -19.46 -4.61 -29.39
C THR A 33 -20.14 -3.67 -28.39
N PRO A 34 -20.98 -2.72 -28.83
CA PRO A 34 -21.68 -1.82 -27.91
C PRO A 34 -22.52 -2.55 -26.86
N THR A 35 -23.08 -3.72 -27.17
CA THR A 35 -24.02 -4.43 -26.30
C THR A 35 -23.56 -5.81 -25.84
N ARG A 36 -22.61 -6.43 -26.54
CA ARG A 36 -22.12 -7.79 -26.28
C ARG A 36 -20.61 -7.84 -26.20
N LEU A 37 -20.12 -8.75 -25.38
CA LEU A 37 -18.71 -9.00 -25.16
C LEU A 37 -18.46 -10.51 -25.29
N PHE A 38 -17.56 -10.90 -26.18
CA PHE A 38 -17.20 -12.30 -26.38
C PHE A 38 -15.74 -12.55 -26.03
N LYS A 39 -15.44 -13.70 -25.44
CA LYS A 39 -14.08 -14.19 -25.22
C LYS A 39 -13.93 -15.53 -25.93
N TYR A 40 -13.03 -15.60 -26.91
CA TYR A 40 -12.63 -16.82 -27.60
C TYR A 40 -11.26 -17.26 -27.09
N GLU A 41 -11.20 -18.45 -26.49
CA GLU A 41 -9.95 -19.06 -26.05
C GLU A 41 -9.46 -20.07 -27.08
N GLY A 42 -8.34 -19.77 -27.75
CA GLY A 42 -7.71 -20.70 -28.67
C GLY A 42 -7.26 -21.98 -27.96
N ALA A 43 -7.36 -23.13 -28.63
CA ALA A 43 -7.02 -24.44 -28.05
C ALA A 43 -5.58 -24.54 -27.53
N HIS A 44 -4.67 -23.74 -28.11
CA HIS A 44 -3.26 -23.68 -27.74
C HIS A 44 -2.92 -22.40 -26.99
N SER A 45 -3.88 -21.61 -26.53
CA SER A 45 -3.61 -20.43 -25.68
C SER A 45 -3.14 -20.84 -24.28
N ASN A 46 -2.21 -20.08 -23.71
CA ASN A 46 -1.61 -20.37 -22.40
C ASN A 46 -2.38 -19.72 -21.24
N ILE A 47 -2.03 -20.10 -20.00
CA ILE A 47 -2.73 -19.60 -18.80
C ILE A 47 -2.60 -18.08 -18.61
N LEU A 48 -1.45 -17.49 -18.94
CA LEU A 48 -1.23 -16.04 -18.79
C LEU A 48 -2.15 -15.26 -19.72
N GLU A 49 -2.27 -15.70 -20.97
CA GLU A 49 -3.17 -15.10 -21.97
C GLU A 49 -4.63 -15.18 -21.52
N LYS A 50 -5.08 -16.34 -21.05
CA LYS A 50 -6.44 -16.57 -20.54
C LYS A 50 -6.75 -15.72 -19.31
N THR A 51 -5.82 -15.66 -18.36
CA THR A 51 -5.95 -14.83 -17.16
C THR A 51 -6.03 -13.35 -17.53
N LYS A 52 -5.14 -12.85 -18.39
CA LYS A 52 -5.15 -11.44 -18.81
C LYS A 52 -6.42 -11.07 -19.58
N ALA A 53 -6.88 -11.95 -20.48
CA ALA A 53 -8.13 -11.74 -21.20
C ALA A 53 -9.34 -11.69 -20.26
N THR A 54 -9.37 -12.57 -19.25
CA THR A 54 -10.43 -12.57 -18.23
C THR A 54 -10.42 -11.29 -17.39
N GLN A 55 -9.24 -10.78 -17.02
CA GLN A 55 -9.11 -9.49 -16.32
C GLN A 55 -9.67 -8.32 -17.15
N ILE A 56 -9.36 -8.29 -18.46
CA ILE A 56 -9.88 -7.27 -19.39
C ILE A 56 -11.41 -7.37 -19.49
N CYS A 57 -11.96 -8.58 -19.64
CA CYS A 57 -13.41 -8.79 -19.69
C CYS A 57 -14.10 -8.29 -18.42
N ILE A 58 -13.58 -8.65 -17.23
CA ILE A 58 -14.12 -8.18 -15.94
C ILE A 58 -14.07 -6.66 -15.86
N HIS A 59 -12.97 -6.04 -16.30
CA HIS A 59 -12.85 -4.58 -16.29
C HIS A 59 -13.91 -3.92 -17.20
N ILE A 60 -14.05 -4.40 -18.43
CA ILE A 60 -15.03 -3.89 -19.40
C ILE A 60 -16.45 -3.98 -18.81
N THR A 61 -16.84 -5.14 -18.27
CA THR A 61 -18.20 -5.35 -17.75
C THR A 61 -18.47 -4.59 -16.45
N THR A 62 -17.46 -4.42 -15.58
CA THR A 62 -17.63 -3.75 -14.29
C THR A 62 -17.59 -2.22 -14.40
N LYS A 63 -16.78 -1.70 -15.33
CA LYS A 63 -16.55 -0.25 -15.49
C LYS A 63 -17.30 0.36 -16.67
N ALA A 64 -17.99 -0.45 -17.48
CA ALA A 64 -18.56 -0.03 -18.76
C ALA A 64 -17.52 0.66 -19.68
N ASP A 65 -16.27 0.17 -19.64
CA ASP A 65 -15.16 0.69 -20.45
C ASP A 65 -15.31 0.26 -21.92
N LEU A 66 -14.57 0.91 -22.82
CA LEU A 66 -14.60 0.67 -24.27
C LEU A 66 -16.01 0.80 -24.90
N PHE A 67 -16.90 1.56 -24.28
CA PHE A 67 -18.28 1.79 -24.72
C PHE A 67 -19.11 0.49 -24.86
N CYS A 68 -18.83 -0.50 -24.01
CA CYS A 68 -19.56 -1.76 -23.98
C CYS A 68 -20.52 -1.79 -22.77
N SER A 69 -21.80 -2.03 -23.03
CA SER A 69 -22.84 -2.17 -21.98
C SER A 69 -23.08 -3.62 -21.55
N ALA A 70 -22.24 -4.55 -21.97
CA ALA A 70 -22.39 -5.96 -21.63
C ALA A 70 -22.15 -6.18 -20.13
N THR A 71 -23.03 -6.93 -19.47
CA THR A 71 -22.90 -7.27 -18.04
C THR A 71 -22.03 -8.50 -17.79
N LYS A 72 -21.79 -9.31 -18.82
CA LYS A 72 -20.97 -10.54 -18.77
C LYS A 72 -20.32 -10.79 -20.13
N ALA A 73 -19.14 -11.43 -20.10
CA ALA A 73 -18.51 -11.98 -21.30
C ALA A 73 -19.10 -13.35 -21.68
N GLU A 74 -19.43 -13.53 -22.96
CA GLU A 74 -19.86 -14.80 -23.55
C GLU A 74 -18.64 -15.63 -23.93
N GLU A 75 -18.51 -16.82 -23.36
CA GLU A 75 -17.45 -17.77 -23.71
C GLU A 75 -17.74 -18.42 -25.07
N VAL A 76 -16.79 -18.33 -26.00
CA VAL A 76 -16.93 -18.87 -27.34
C VAL A 76 -16.21 -20.22 -27.42
N THR A 77 -17.00 -21.29 -27.43
CA THR A 77 -16.51 -22.65 -27.65
C THR A 77 -16.81 -23.10 -29.08
N GLY A 78 -15.78 -23.36 -29.90
CA GLY A 78 -15.95 -23.83 -31.29
C GLY A 78 -16.59 -22.79 -32.23
N SER A 79 -17.19 -23.27 -33.33
CA SER A 79 -17.79 -22.45 -34.42
C SER A 79 -19.11 -21.78 -33.99
N SER A 80 -19.07 -20.93 -32.97
CA SER A 80 -20.23 -20.11 -32.58
C SER A 80 -20.63 -19.18 -33.72
N SER A 81 -21.79 -19.45 -34.32
CA SER A 81 -22.29 -18.70 -35.49
C SER A 81 -22.50 -17.22 -35.18
N ALA A 82 -22.88 -16.86 -33.95
CA ALA A 82 -23.10 -15.48 -33.53
C ALA A 82 -21.81 -14.67 -33.34
N PHE A 83 -20.70 -15.35 -33.02
CA PHE A 83 -19.38 -14.72 -32.89
C PHE A 83 -18.75 -14.47 -34.27
N LEU A 84 -18.81 -15.49 -35.14
CA LEU A 84 -18.24 -15.41 -36.49
C LEU A 84 -19.05 -14.48 -37.40
N SER A 85 -20.38 -14.44 -37.28
CA SER A 85 -21.22 -13.56 -38.09
C SER A 85 -20.93 -12.06 -37.90
N LEU A 86 -20.38 -11.68 -36.74
CA LEU A 86 -19.98 -10.30 -36.43
C LEU A 86 -18.61 -9.92 -37.03
N LEU A 87 -17.84 -10.90 -37.51
CA LEU A 87 -16.48 -10.72 -38.05
C LEU A 87 -16.43 -10.81 -39.58
N GLY A 88 -17.58 -10.93 -40.24
CA GLY A 88 -17.71 -10.99 -41.70
C GLY A 88 -17.53 -12.40 -42.28
N GLU A 89 -17.51 -12.48 -43.62
CA GLU A 89 -17.29 -13.73 -44.36
C GLU A 89 -15.80 -14.12 -44.33
N GLY A 90 -15.51 -15.32 -43.85
CA GLY A 90 -14.15 -15.87 -43.80
C GLY A 90 -14.03 -17.05 -42.84
N GLU A 91 -13.02 -17.88 -43.03
CA GLU A 91 -12.69 -18.95 -42.09
C GLU A 91 -11.63 -18.46 -41.08
N MET A 92 -11.68 -19.03 -39.88
CA MET A 92 -10.61 -18.87 -38.89
C MET A 92 -9.30 -19.44 -39.43
N ASP A 93 -8.19 -18.81 -39.06
CA ASP A 93 -6.88 -19.33 -39.37
C ASP A 93 -6.67 -20.68 -38.63
N LYS A 94 -6.49 -21.74 -39.43
CA LYS A 94 -6.30 -23.12 -38.97
C LYS A 94 -4.85 -23.43 -38.64
N THR A 95 -3.94 -22.45 -38.74
CA THR A 95 -2.53 -22.64 -38.41
C THR A 95 -2.38 -22.98 -36.92
N THR A 96 -1.90 -24.19 -36.67
CA THR A 96 -1.66 -24.73 -35.31
C THR A 96 -0.21 -24.57 -34.88
N GLU A 97 0.73 -24.47 -35.81
CA GLU A 97 2.15 -24.36 -35.51
C GLU A 97 2.50 -22.97 -34.94
N ARG A 98 3.07 -22.95 -33.72
CA ARG A 98 3.74 -21.76 -33.20
C ARG A 98 5.11 -21.67 -33.87
N ASN A 99 5.39 -20.56 -34.53
CA ASN A 99 6.70 -20.34 -35.14
C ASN A 99 7.72 -20.02 -34.02
N VAL A 100 8.50 -21.00 -33.56
CA VAL A 100 9.31 -20.97 -32.32
C VAL A 100 10.65 -20.21 -32.47
N VAL A 101 10.89 -19.47 -33.55
CA VAL A 101 12.17 -18.79 -33.75
C VAL A 101 12.38 -17.64 -32.75
N GLU A 102 11.31 -16.91 -32.44
CA GLU A 102 11.34 -15.80 -31.48
C GLU A 102 9.96 -15.63 -30.82
N PRO A 103 9.88 -15.36 -29.50
CA PRO A 103 8.61 -15.11 -28.82
C PRO A 103 7.83 -13.95 -29.44
N PHE A 104 6.50 -14.14 -29.59
CA PHE A 104 5.59 -13.17 -30.19
C PHE A 104 5.74 -11.76 -29.58
N GLU A 105 5.86 -11.67 -28.25
CA GLU A 105 5.96 -10.40 -27.53
C GLU A 105 7.19 -9.57 -27.97
N ASN A 106 8.29 -10.22 -28.36
CA ASN A 106 9.48 -9.50 -28.83
C ASN A 106 9.31 -9.02 -30.26
N VAL A 107 8.66 -9.81 -31.12
CA VAL A 107 8.38 -9.44 -32.50
C VAL A 107 7.41 -8.26 -32.55
N ILE A 108 6.30 -8.33 -31.80
CA ILE A 108 5.31 -7.26 -31.78
C ILE A 108 5.86 -5.97 -31.13
N ALA A 109 6.75 -6.06 -30.14
CA ALA A 109 7.37 -4.90 -29.52
C ALA A 109 8.23 -4.06 -30.49
N ARG A 110 8.73 -4.65 -31.59
CA ARG A 110 9.47 -3.92 -32.64
C ARG A 110 8.65 -2.82 -33.30
N THR A 111 7.32 -2.96 -33.27
CA THR A 111 6.37 -1.97 -33.82
C THR A 111 6.13 -0.79 -32.89
N ASN A 112 6.61 -0.86 -31.63
CA ASN A 112 6.37 0.19 -30.64
C ASN A 112 7.23 1.41 -30.90
N LEU A 113 6.62 2.58 -30.82
CA LEU A 113 7.29 3.87 -30.91
C LEU A 113 6.70 4.82 -29.87
N ILE A 114 7.54 5.38 -29.01
CA ILE A 114 7.14 6.40 -28.04
C ILE A 114 7.90 7.68 -28.38
N LEU A 115 7.15 8.75 -28.58
CA LEU A 115 7.67 10.07 -28.87
C LEU A 115 7.25 11.05 -27.78
N ARG A 116 8.13 12.00 -27.48
CA ARG A 116 7.88 13.16 -26.61
C ARG A 116 7.82 14.41 -27.46
N VAL A 117 6.90 15.32 -27.11
CA VAL A 117 6.91 16.69 -27.62
C VAL A 117 7.75 17.55 -26.68
N THR A 118 8.88 18.06 -27.16
CA THR A 118 9.80 18.93 -26.41
C THR A 118 9.23 20.35 -26.24
N ASP A 119 9.84 21.16 -25.38
CA ASP A 119 9.41 22.54 -25.12
C ASP A 119 9.52 23.45 -26.36
N ASP A 120 10.39 23.13 -27.31
CA ASP A 120 10.50 23.78 -28.61
C ASP A 120 9.55 23.20 -29.67
N TYR A 121 8.56 22.41 -29.23
CA TYR A 121 7.49 21.80 -30.03
C TYR A 121 7.97 20.81 -31.11
N LYS A 122 9.15 20.19 -30.91
CA LYS A 122 9.67 19.15 -31.80
C LYS A 122 9.41 17.75 -31.24
N LEU A 123 9.51 16.75 -32.11
CA LEU A 123 9.41 15.34 -31.74
C LEU A 123 10.78 14.78 -31.34
N GLN A 124 10.84 14.17 -30.16
CA GLN A 124 11.97 13.41 -29.66
C GLN A 124 11.57 11.94 -29.47
N SER A 125 12.38 10.98 -29.94
CA SER A 125 12.14 9.56 -29.66
C SER A 125 12.54 9.22 -28.22
N VAL A 126 11.60 8.66 -27.46
CA VAL A 126 11.80 8.20 -26.08
C VAL A 126 12.14 6.71 -26.08
N ALA A 127 11.40 5.92 -26.87
CA ALA A 127 11.56 4.47 -26.98
C ALA A 127 11.22 4.04 -28.40
N LYS A 128 11.93 3.06 -28.96
CA LYS A 128 11.63 2.46 -30.27
C LYS A 128 11.96 0.97 -30.27
N GLY A 129 11.00 0.17 -30.69
CA GLY A 129 11.17 -1.27 -30.84
C GLY A 129 11.31 -2.03 -29.52
N GLU A 130 10.83 -1.45 -28.42
CA GLU A 130 10.92 -2.01 -27.08
C GLU A 130 9.56 -1.98 -26.35
N HIS A 131 9.48 -2.68 -25.22
CA HIS A 131 8.25 -2.74 -24.42
C HIS A 131 8.08 -1.45 -23.61
N PRO A 132 6.87 -0.85 -23.59
CA PRO A 132 6.64 0.38 -22.85
C PRO A 132 6.70 0.11 -21.33
N ARG A 133 7.33 1.02 -20.59
CA ARG A 133 7.40 1.00 -19.13
C ARG A 133 6.56 2.12 -18.54
N PHE A 134 5.90 1.85 -17.42
CA PHE A 134 5.08 2.84 -16.72
C PHE A 134 5.90 4.08 -16.34
N ALA A 135 7.19 3.89 -16.04
CA ALA A 135 8.13 4.97 -15.74
C ALA A 135 8.29 6.02 -16.86
N PHE A 136 7.88 5.73 -18.11
CA PHE A 136 7.86 6.72 -19.17
C PHE A 136 6.78 7.79 -18.96
N LEU A 137 5.73 7.50 -18.19
CA LEU A 137 4.57 8.37 -18.01
C LEU A 137 4.79 9.42 -16.91
N GLN A 138 5.59 10.46 -17.20
CA GLN A 138 5.91 11.52 -16.23
C GLN A 138 4.84 12.63 -16.19
N PRO A 139 4.46 13.15 -15.00
CA PRO A 139 3.32 14.08 -14.86
C PRO A 139 3.41 15.37 -15.67
N ASN A 140 4.62 15.84 -15.98
CA ASN A 140 4.87 17.07 -16.74
C ASN A 140 4.98 16.86 -18.25
N GLU A 141 4.81 15.63 -18.76
CA GLU A 141 5.08 15.29 -20.16
C GLU A 141 3.83 15.09 -21.02
N THR A 142 3.99 15.33 -22.32
CA THR A 142 3.04 14.92 -23.36
C THR A 142 3.72 13.92 -24.29
N LEU A 143 3.15 12.72 -24.38
CA LEU A 143 3.71 11.62 -25.15
C LEU A 143 2.76 11.17 -26.26
N ILE A 144 3.34 10.71 -27.37
CA ILE A 144 2.65 10.00 -28.43
C ILE A 144 3.15 8.56 -28.39
N LEU A 145 2.27 7.61 -28.11
CA LEU A 145 2.57 6.19 -28.06
C LEU A 145 1.91 5.51 -29.24
N ASP A 146 2.72 4.94 -30.11
CA ASP A 146 2.32 4.27 -31.32
C ASP A 146 2.66 2.78 -31.22
N PHE A 147 1.61 1.96 -31.21
CA PHE A 147 1.69 0.50 -31.13
C PHE A 147 1.24 -0.15 -32.45
N GLY A 148 1.39 0.55 -33.59
CA GLY A 148 0.99 0.05 -34.90
C GLY A 148 -0.52 0.12 -35.13
N SER A 149 -1.29 -0.79 -34.52
CA SER A 149 -2.76 -0.81 -34.62
C SER A 149 -3.47 0.18 -33.69
N GLU A 150 -2.73 0.86 -32.83
CA GLU A 150 -3.25 1.82 -31.86
C GLU A 150 -2.29 3.01 -31.69
N ILE A 151 -2.82 4.24 -31.68
CA ILE A 151 -2.10 5.47 -31.35
C ILE A 151 -2.74 6.10 -30.13
N TYR A 152 -1.93 6.40 -29.13
CA TYR A 152 -2.34 7.11 -27.93
C TYR A 152 -1.62 8.46 -27.83
N VAL A 153 -2.36 9.53 -27.59
CA VAL A 153 -1.80 10.80 -27.12
C VAL A 153 -2.00 10.86 -25.62
N TRP A 154 -0.93 10.66 -24.87
CA TRP A 154 -0.95 10.70 -23.41
C TRP A 154 -0.53 12.08 -22.89
N SER A 155 -1.34 12.65 -22.00
CA SER A 155 -1.05 13.94 -21.35
C SER A 155 -0.94 13.76 -19.84
N GLY A 156 0.23 14.07 -19.29
CA GLY A 156 0.46 14.13 -17.85
C GLY A 156 -0.37 15.24 -17.17
N ARG A 157 -0.62 15.09 -15.87
CA ARG A 157 -1.47 16.02 -15.08
C ARG A 157 -0.97 17.47 -15.10
N ASN A 158 0.35 17.65 -15.19
CA ASN A 158 1.05 18.94 -15.18
C ASN A 158 1.57 19.33 -16.59
N ALA A 159 1.16 18.60 -17.63
CA ALA A 159 1.61 18.87 -18.98
C ALA A 159 1.04 20.19 -19.54
N ARG A 160 1.83 20.89 -20.35
CA ARG A 160 1.43 22.17 -20.96
C ARG A 160 0.35 21.94 -22.03
N LYS A 161 -0.66 22.82 -22.07
CA LYS A 161 -1.74 22.74 -23.09
C LYS A 161 -1.22 22.88 -24.52
N THR A 162 -0.16 23.67 -24.72
CA THR A 162 0.45 23.92 -26.04
C THR A 162 1.12 22.67 -26.60
N THR A 163 1.95 21.96 -25.82
CA THR A 163 2.57 20.69 -26.22
C THR A 163 1.51 19.62 -26.54
N GLY A 164 0.40 19.61 -25.78
CA GLY A 164 -0.77 18.77 -26.04
C GLY A 164 -1.37 18.95 -27.44
N ARG A 165 -1.45 20.18 -27.95
CA ARG A 165 -1.98 20.47 -29.30
C ARG A 165 -1.06 19.93 -30.38
N TYR A 166 0.24 20.20 -30.29
CA TYR A 166 1.22 19.69 -31.25
C TYR A 166 1.29 18.15 -31.23
N ALA A 167 1.18 17.52 -30.06
CA ALA A 167 1.14 16.06 -29.96
C ALA A 167 -0.04 15.46 -30.74
N VAL A 168 -1.22 16.09 -30.66
CA VAL A 168 -2.40 15.69 -31.45
C VAL A 168 -2.13 15.85 -32.95
N GLU A 169 -1.59 17.00 -33.39
CA GLU A 169 -1.27 17.24 -34.80
C GLU A 169 -0.26 16.21 -35.35
N TYR A 170 0.80 15.92 -34.58
CA TYR A 170 1.79 14.90 -34.95
C TYR A 170 1.21 13.49 -34.96
N ALA A 171 0.37 13.14 -34.00
CA ALA A 171 -0.29 11.84 -33.97
C ALA A 171 -1.24 11.63 -35.16
N GLN A 172 -1.93 12.69 -35.61
CA GLN A 172 -2.73 12.65 -36.84
C GLN A 172 -1.86 12.41 -38.09
N GLN A 173 -0.67 13.02 -38.16
CA GLN A 173 0.30 12.72 -39.23
C GLN A 173 0.83 11.29 -39.15
N LEU A 174 1.05 10.73 -37.95
CA LEU A 174 1.46 9.32 -37.81
C LEU A 174 0.38 8.33 -38.25
N LYS A 175 -0.89 8.72 -38.18
CA LYS A 175 -2.01 7.91 -38.65
C LYS A 175 -1.99 7.70 -40.17
N THR A 176 -1.43 8.64 -40.94
CA THR A 176 -1.34 8.55 -42.40
C THR A 176 -0.05 7.86 -42.87
N LYS A 177 0.89 7.58 -41.97
CA LYS A 177 2.14 6.89 -42.31
C LYS A 177 1.97 5.38 -42.30
N ARG A 178 2.69 4.72 -43.21
CA ARG A 178 2.83 3.26 -43.30
C ARG A 178 3.41 2.69 -42.02
N VAL A 179 2.84 1.58 -41.55
CA VAL A 179 3.40 0.76 -40.48
C VAL A 179 3.91 -0.51 -41.15
N THR A 180 5.23 -0.73 -41.15
CA THR A 180 5.78 -1.98 -41.69
C THR A 180 5.34 -3.12 -40.78
N SER A 181 4.39 -3.92 -41.24
CA SER A 181 3.80 -5.01 -40.47
C SER A 181 3.50 -6.22 -41.32
N ASP A 182 3.78 -7.40 -40.77
CA ASP A 182 3.31 -8.68 -41.30
C ASP A 182 1.83 -8.89 -40.93
N VAL A 183 1.06 -9.57 -41.80
CA VAL A 183 -0.31 -10.04 -41.55
C VAL A 183 -0.40 -10.77 -40.21
N SER A 184 0.64 -11.52 -39.83
CA SER A 184 0.73 -12.23 -38.55
C SER A 184 0.60 -11.30 -37.31
N LEU A 185 0.94 -10.01 -37.44
CA LEU A 185 0.93 -9.06 -36.32
C LEU A 185 -0.41 -8.36 -36.14
N PHE A 186 -1.14 -8.06 -37.20
CA PHE A 186 -2.36 -7.24 -37.11
C PHE A 186 -3.57 -7.84 -37.81
N GLY A 187 -3.45 -9.05 -38.37
CA GLY A 187 -4.50 -9.75 -39.10
C GLY A 187 -4.69 -9.29 -40.55
N THR A 188 -4.07 -8.16 -40.93
CA THR A 188 -4.04 -7.57 -42.27
C THR A 188 -2.74 -6.79 -42.44
N GLU A 189 -2.29 -6.58 -43.69
CA GLU A 189 -1.18 -5.67 -43.96
C GLU A 189 -1.62 -4.21 -43.80
N LEU A 190 -0.84 -3.43 -43.06
CA LEU A 190 -1.06 -1.99 -42.88
C LEU A 190 -0.18 -1.20 -43.88
N GLU A 191 -0.53 -1.28 -45.17
CA GLU A 191 0.23 -0.69 -46.28
C GLU A 191 0.22 0.86 -46.27
N ASP A 192 -0.75 1.52 -46.93
CA ASP A 192 -0.77 2.97 -47.10
C ASP A 192 -1.81 3.63 -46.19
N GLY A 193 -1.33 4.13 -45.05
CA GLY A 193 -2.18 4.71 -44.00
C GLY A 193 -2.85 3.65 -43.14
N ARG A 194 -3.27 4.03 -41.93
CA ARG A 194 -3.86 3.09 -40.98
C ARG A 194 -5.32 2.78 -41.30
N ALA A 195 -5.66 1.49 -41.25
CA ALA A 195 -7.01 1.00 -41.50
C ALA A 195 -8.06 1.65 -40.56
N PRO A 196 -9.34 1.76 -40.97
CA PRO A 196 -10.38 2.43 -40.18
C PRO A 196 -10.61 1.85 -38.78
N TRP A 197 -10.28 0.57 -38.58
CA TRP A 197 -10.43 -0.12 -37.30
C TRP A 197 -9.29 0.17 -36.31
N VAL A 198 -8.20 0.80 -36.75
CA VAL A 198 -7.08 1.22 -35.90
C VAL A 198 -7.54 2.32 -34.95
N LEU A 199 -7.24 2.15 -33.67
CA LEU A 199 -7.64 3.08 -32.63
C LEU A 199 -6.72 4.30 -32.58
N TYR A 200 -7.33 5.48 -32.50
CA TYR A 200 -6.67 6.69 -32.05
C TYR A 200 -7.40 7.16 -30.79
N LEU A 201 -6.68 7.30 -29.68
CA LEU A 201 -7.26 7.71 -28.41
C LEU A 201 -6.40 8.76 -27.71
N ARG A 202 -7.04 9.77 -27.12
CA ARG A 202 -6.37 10.68 -26.19
C ARG A 202 -6.60 10.20 -24.77
N VAL A 203 -5.50 10.03 -24.03
CA VAL A 203 -5.51 9.54 -22.65
C VAL A 203 -4.91 10.60 -21.75
N PHE A 204 -5.53 10.81 -20.59
CA PHE A 204 -5.03 11.73 -19.57
C PHE A 204 -4.60 10.93 -18.36
N GLN A 205 -3.54 11.38 -17.69
CA GLN A 205 -3.13 10.78 -16.43
C GLN A 205 -4.30 10.75 -15.42
N GLY A 206 -4.57 9.59 -14.84
CA GLY A 206 -5.68 9.38 -13.89
C GLY A 206 -6.99 8.88 -14.53
N VAL A 207 -7.15 8.97 -15.86
CA VAL A 207 -8.30 8.38 -16.54
C VAL A 207 -8.05 6.89 -16.77
N GLN A 208 -8.93 6.04 -16.26
CA GLN A 208 -8.84 4.59 -16.47
C GLN A 208 -9.17 4.23 -17.93
N ASN A 209 -8.30 3.44 -18.56
CA ASN A 209 -8.55 2.83 -19.87
C ASN A 209 -7.82 1.49 -19.92
N CYS A 210 -8.58 0.40 -20.05
CA CYS A 210 -8.02 -0.95 -19.90
C CYS A 210 -7.05 -1.34 -21.02
N LEU A 211 -7.28 -0.87 -22.25
CA LEU A 211 -6.38 -1.14 -23.40
C LEU A 211 -5.05 -0.42 -23.26
N PHE A 212 -5.08 0.87 -22.90
CA PHE A 212 -3.87 1.65 -22.66
C PHE A 212 -3.08 1.09 -21.48
N ALA A 213 -3.76 0.79 -20.36
CA ALA A 213 -3.12 0.20 -19.19
C ALA A 213 -2.47 -1.16 -19.51
N ALA A 214 -3.13 -1.98 -20.33
CA ALA A 214 -2.62 -3.29 -20.72
C ALA A 214 -1.36 -3.26 -21.58
N LYS A 215 -0.94 -2.09 -22.09
CA LYS A 215 0.33 -1.95 -22.84
C LYS A 215 1.55 -2.11 -21.96
N PHE A 216 1.44 -1.77 -20.68
CA PHE A 216 2.56 -1.71 -19.76
C PHE A 216 2.56 -2.94 -18.86
N CYS A 217 3.66 -3.70 -18.87
CA CYS A 217 3.79 -4.88 -18.01
C CYS A 217 3.89 -4.50 -16.52
N ASP A 218 4.40 -3.30 -16.25
CA ASP A 218 4.60 -2.70 -14.93
C ASP A 218 3.53 -1.64 -14.61
N TRP A 219 2.34 -1.72 -15.23
CA TRP A 219 1.28 -0.73 -15.03
C TRP A 219 0.95 -0.55 -13.54
N GLN A 220 1.30 0.62 -13.00
CA GLN A 220 0.90 1.01 -11.67
C GLN A 220 -0.38 1.82 -11.80
N THR A 221 -1.52 1.22 -11.51
CA THR A 221 -2.69 2.02 -11.16
C THR A 221 -2.32 2.79 -9.90
N SER A 222 -2.10 4.10 -10.03
CA SER A 222 -2.41 5.06 -8.96
C SER A 222 -3.94 5.11 -8.76
N GLU A 223 -4.59 3.95 -8.66
CA GLU A 223 -5.70 3.88 -7.74
C GLU A 223 -5.05 4.20 -6.40
N THR A 224 -5.47 5.28 -5.77
CA THR A 224 -5.30 5.45 -4.33
C THR A 224 -5.84 4.16 -3.71
N LYS A 225 -4.92 3.24 -3.40
CA LYS A 225 -5.26 1.86 -3.07
C LYS A 225 -5.95 1.90 -1.72
N PHE A 226 -7.28 1.82 -1.76
CA PHE A 226 -8.14 1.61 -0.59
C PHE A 226 -7.90 0.23 0.01
N TYR A 227 -6.75 0.02 0.67
CA TYR A 227 -6.55 -1.01 1.68
C TYR A 227 -5.46 -0.51 2.62
N SER A 228 -5.89 0.10 3.73
CA SER A 228 -5.07 0.29 4.92
C SER A 228 -4.68 -1.08 5.48
N THR A 229 -3.63 -1.64 4.91
CA THR A 229 -2.66 -2.52 5.54
C THR A 229 -1.32 -1.81 5.33
N PRO A 230 -0.37 -1.84 6.28
CA PRO A 230 0.96 -1.29 6.05
C PRO A 230 1.59 -2.07 4.89
N ARG A 231 1.48 -1.53 3.66
CA ARG A 231 2.17 -2.10 2.52
C ARG A 231 3.60 -1.61 2.58
N THR A 232 4.44 -2.60 2.75
CA THR A 232 5.86 -2.60 2.51
C THR A 232 6.18 -1.76 1.26
N TYR A 233 6.87 -0.64 1.45
CA TYR A 233 7.56 0.06 0.38
C TYR A 233 8.50 -0.94 -0.31
N GLN A 234 8.13 -1.41 -1.50
CA GLN A 234 9.00 -2.20 -2.35
C GLN A 234 9.71 -1.25 -3.30
N LYS A 235 10.98 -0.99 -3.00
CA LYS A 235 11.94 -0.63 -4.05
C LYS A 235 12.60 -1.93 -4.47
N GLU A 236 12.26 -2.42 -5.66
CA GLU A 236 13.03 -3.49 -6.29
C GLU A 236 14.47 -2.99 -6.44
N ILE A 237 15.40 -3.58 -5.69
CA ILE A 237 16.82 -3.43 -5.97
C ILE A 237 17.26 -4.73 -6.65
N PRO A 238 17.53 -4.75 -7.96
CA PRO A 238 18.21 -5.87 -8.57
C PRO A 238 19.68 -5.80 -8.15
N LEU A 239 20.01 -6.46 -7.06
CA LEU A 239 21.39 -6.77 -6.71
C LEU A 239 21.54 -8.27 -6.78
N VAL A 240 22.14 -8.75 -7.86
CA VAL A 240 22.89 -10.01 -7.80
C VAL A 240 24.20 -9.63 -7.09
N CYS A 241 24.16 -9.56 -5.76
CA CYS A 241 25.38 -9.50 -4.97
C CYS A 241 25.63 -10.88 -4.36
N ALA A 242 26.84 -11.41 -4.51
CA ALA A 242 27.19 -12.68 -3.88
C ALA A 242 27.47 -12.55 -2.37
N ASP A 243 27.50 -11.31 -1.83
CA ASP A 243 27.89 -11.00 -0.44
C ASP A 243 26.71 -10.45 0.37
N GLU A 244 26.14 -11.30 1.22
CA GLU A 244 25.07 -11.01 2.18
C GLU A 244 25.39 -9.80 3.09
N LYS A 245 26.66 -9.55 3.43
CA LYS A 245 27.05 -8.40 4.27
C LYS A 245 26.87 -7.08 3.52
N LEU A 246 27.17 -7.06 2.23
CA LEU A 246 26.98 -5.88 1.40
C LEU A 246 25.50 -5.58 1.21
N GLU A 247 24.68 -6.61 0.98
CA GLU A 247 23.22 -6.48 0.89
C GLU A 247 22.60 -5.94 2.18
N ALA A 248 23.00 -6.48 3.34
CA ALA A 248 22.53 -5.99 4.63
C ALA A 248 22.87 -4.51 4.87
N ARG A 249 24.06 -4.07 4.42
CA ARG A 249 24.48 -2.66 4.47
C ARG A 249 23.62 -1.77 3.58
N LEU A 250 23.39 -2.18 2.34
CA LEU A 250 22.57 -1.41 1.39
C LEU A 250 21.13 -1.28 1.90
N LEU A 251 20.56 -2.36 2.45
CA LEU A 251 19.23 -2.31 3.05
C LEU A 251 19.16 -1.40 4.27
N ALA A 252 20.16 -1.46 5.15
CA ALA A 252 20.26 -0.55 6.30
C ALA A 252 20.34 0.93 5.87
N ASP A 253 21.12 1.24 4.82
CA ASP A 253 21.23 2.60 4.28
C ASP A 253 19.93 3.08 3.65
N VAL A 254 19.18 2.18 2.98
CA VAL A 254 17.82 2.49 2.49
C VAL A 254 16.90 2.87 3.65
N ILE A 255 16.87 2.06 4.72
CA ILE A 255 16.03 2.32 5.90
C ILE A 255 16.38 3.67 6.53
N ARG A 256 17.67 3.98 6.66
CA ARG A 256 18.14 5.28 7.20
C ARG A 256 17.73 6.47 6.34
N GLY A 257 17.64 6.28 5.02
CA GLY A 257 17.21 7.30 4.06
C GLY A 257 15.70 7.51 3.96
N LEU A 258 14.87 6.69 4.64
CA LEU A 258 13.42 6.85 4.61
C LEU A 258 12.98 8.07 5.42
N ASN A 259 12.22 8.94 4.77
CA ASN A 259 11.48 10.03 5.43
C ASN A 259 10.05 9.56 5.69
N HIS A 260 9.58 9.72 6.94
CA HIS A 260 8.20 9.40 7.27
C HIS A 260 7.29 10.44 6.59
N PRO A 261 6.34 10.04 5.72
CA PRO A 261 5.44 10.97 5.07
C PRO A 261 4.47 11.58 6.09
N GLU A 262 4.16 12.86 5.95
CA GLU A 262 3.09 13.46 6.73
C GLU A 262 1.74 12.85 6.35
N PRO A 263 0.87 12.49 7.31
CA PRO A 263 -0.44 12.00 6.98
C PRO A 263 -1.27 13.05 6.23
N SER A 264 -1.77 12.67 5.06
CA SER A 264 -2.60 13.50 4.21
C SER A 264 -3.73 12.69 3.59
N GLU A 265 -4.83 13.37 3.30
CA GLU A 265 -5.98 12.77 2.61
C GLU A 265 -6.15 13.45 1.25
N THR A 266 -6.10 12.66 0.17
CA THR A 266 -6.34 13.21 -1.16
C THR A 266 -7.84 13.18 -1.44
N LEU A 267 -8.49 14.34 -1.45
CA LEU A 267 -9.89 14.49 -1.83
C LEU A 267 -10.03 15.29 -3.12
N GLU A 268 -10.73 14.74 -4.13
CA GLU A 268 -10.92 15.39 -5.44
C GLU A 268 -9.60 15.91 -6.07
N ASP A 269 -8.56 15.07 -6.08
CA ASP A 269 -7.20 15.41 -6.56
C ASP A 269 -6.48 16.52 -5.77
N GLN A 270 -7.00 16.91 -4.60
CA GLN A 270 -6.36 17.86 -3.69
C GLN A 270 -5.90 17.14 -2.42
N GLU A 271 -4.61 17.23 -2.14
CA GLU A 271 -4.02 16.71 -0.92
C GLU A 271 -4.36 17.64 0.24
N LEU A 272 -5.05 17.12 1.26
CA LEU A 272 -5.43 17.82 2.48
C LEU A 272 -4.52 17.34 3.60
N THR A 273 -3.71 18.26 4.12
CA THR A 273 -2.80 18.01 5.24
C THR A 273 -3.32 18.67 6.52
N ARG A 274 -2.76 18.26 7.66
CA ARG A 274 -3.05 18.85 8.98
C ARG A 274 -2.81 20.37 9.06
N GLU A 275 -1.98 20.92 8.18
CA GLU A 275 -1.60 22.34 8.20
C GLU A 275 -2.58 23.24 7.43
N MET A 276 -3.48 22.64 6.64
CA MET A 276 -4.43 23.37 5.80
C MET A 276 -5.55 24.01 6.63
N LYS A 277 -5.34 25.26 7.04
CA LYS A 277 -6.33 26.07 7.78
C LYS A 277 -7.47 26.62 6.91
N ASN A 278 -7.39 26.44 5.60
CA ASN A 278 -8.34 26.97 4.64
C ASN A 278 -9.47 25.99 4.29
N VAL A 279 -9.48 24.80 4.90
CA VAL A 279 -10.58 23.84 4.79
C VAL A 279 -11.64 24.20 5.82
N VAL A 280 -12.84 24.53 5.36
CA VAL A 280 -13.98 24.91 6.21
C VAL A 280 -15.06 23.87 6.08
N THR A 281 -15.47 23.30 7.21
CA THR A 281 -16.65 22.42 7.31
C THR A 281 -17.91 23.26 7.25
N GLU A 282 -18.78 22.98 6.28
CA GLU A 282 -20.08 23.64 6.11
C GLU A 282 -21.18 22.87 6.83
N ASP A 283 -21.23 21.54 6.63
CA ASP A 283 -22.22 20.68 7.28
C ASP A 283 -21.70 19.24 7.45
N MET A 284 -22.30 18.52 8.41
CA MET A 284 -22.03 17.11 8.65
C MET A 284 -23.31 16.35 8.98
N THR A 285 -23.55 15.26 8.27
CA THR A 285 -24.68 14.35 8.49
C THR A 285 -24.17 12.95 8.81
N PHE A 286 -24.88 12.23 9.70
CA PHE A 286 -24.40 11.00 10.31
C PHE A 286 -25.39 9.86 10.12
N TRP A 287 -24.87 8.67 9.86
CA TRP A 287 -25.63 7.42 9.83
C TRP A 287 -24.89 6.34 10.61
N GLN A 288 -25.66 5.37 11.10
CA GLN A 288 -25.17 4.15 11.72
C GLN A 288 -25.77 2.94 11.00
N LEU A 289 -24.96 1.91 10.80
CA LEU A 289 -25.46 0.63 10.29
C LEU A 289 -26.24 -0.09 11.39
N MET A 290 -27.57 -0.16 11.23
CA MET A 290 -28.49 -0.84 12.13
C MET A 290 -29.14 -2.01 11.38
N GLY A 291 -28.84 -3.23 11.82
CA GLY A 291 -29.25 -4.43 11.08
C GLY A 291 -28.60 -4.48 9.70
N GLU A 292 -29.39 -4.25 8.64
CA GLU A 292 -28.92 -4.27 7.25
C GLU A 292 -29.02 -2.93 6.51
N GLU A 293 -29.44 -1.86 7.19
CA GLU A 293 -29.66 -0.53 6.60
C GLU A 293 -28.84 0.56 7.33
N LEU A 294 -28.56 1.66 6.62
CA LEU A 294 -27.96 2.86 7.20
C LEU A 294 -29.07 3.79 7.70
N GLU A 295 -29.19 3.92 9.01
CA GLU A 295 -30.15 4.80 9.65
C GLU A 295 -29.49 6.12 10.02
N GLN A 296 -30.15 7.23 9.72
CA GLN A 296 -29.64 8.55 10.04
C GLN A 296 -29.73 8.78 11.56
N ILE A 297 -28.63 9.25 12.16
CA ILE A 297 -28.53 9.53 13.59
C ILE A 297 -28.22 11.01 13.84
N GLU A 298 -28.43 11.46 15.08
CA GLU A 298 -27.95 12.78 15.50
C GLU A 298 -26.42 12.86 15.47
N ARG A 299 -25.90 14.08 15.33
CA ARG A 299 -24.45 14.33 15.34
C ARG A 299 -23.85 13.82 16.64
N THR A 300 -22.91 12.90 16.52
CA THR A 300 -22.17 12.32 17.64
C THR A 300 -20.67 12.46 17.45
N ASN A 301 -19.95 12.51 18.56
CA ASN A 301 -18.49 12.40 18.66
C ASN A 301 -18.09 11.15 19.47
N VAL A 302 -19.05 10.29 19.83
CA VAL A 302 -18.84 9.02 20.54
C VAL A 302 -19.16 7.87 19.60
N PHE A 303 -18.15 7.04 19.34
CA PHE A 303 -18.19 5.94 18.39
C PHE A 303 -18.02 4.62 19.12
N VAL A 304 -18.88 3.64 18.83
CA VAL A 304 -18.87 2.34 19.49
C VAL A 304 -18.14 1.30 18.62
N ASP A 305 -17.21 0.56 19.22
CA ASP A 305 -16.30 -0.36 18.54
C ASP A 305 -16.94 -1.57 17.83
N ASP A 306 -18.22 -1.88 18.07
CA ASP A 306 -18.97 -2.93 17.36
C ASP A 306 -19.93 -2.37 16.29
N CYS A 307 -19.85 -1.07 16.02
CA CYS A 307 -20.71 -0.36 15.08
C CYS A 307 -19.94 0.14 13.85
N CYS A 308 -20.68 0.32 12.75
CA CYS A 308 -20.21 1.03 11.56
C CYS A 308 -20.95 2.36 11.44
N TYR A 309 -20.22 3.45 11.20
CA TYR A 309 -20.79 4.78 11.04
C TYR A 309 -20.44 5.35 9.67
N VAL A 310 -21.31 6.17 9.12
CA VAL A 310 -21.08 6.95 7.90
C VAL A 310 -21.28 8.42 8.21
N ILE A 311 -20.37 9.25 7.75
CA ILE A 311 -20.38 10.69 7.92
C ILE A 311 -20.29 11.31 6.55
N ARG A 312 -21.32 12.04 6.13
CA ARG A 312 -21.24 12.91 4.96
C ARG A 312 -20.74 14.26 5.42
N TRP A 313 -19.63 14.68 4.85
CA TRP A 313 -18.96 15.93 5.17
C TRP A 313 -19.05 16.89 4.00
N GLN A 314 -19.75 17.99 4.20
CA GLN A 314 -19.80 19.14 3.29
C GLN A 314 -18.71 20.13 3.68
N TYR A 315 -17.86 20.50 2.73
CA TYR A 315 -16.72 21.36 3.01
C TYR A 315 -16.36 22.25 1.83
N ARG A 316 -15.60 23.31 2.13
CA ARG A 316 -15.08 24.26 1.16
C ARG A 316 -13.62 24.54 1.44
N ILE A 317 -12.83 24.62 0.38
CA ILE A 317 -11.43 25.04 0.47
C ILE A 317 -11.35 26.51 0.05
N GLN A 318 -11.10 27.37 1.03
CA GLN A 318 -10.92 28.80 0.81
C GLN A 318 -9.56 29.06 0.15
N ILE A 319 -9.53 29.97 -0.82
CA ILE A 319 -8.29 30.41 -1.45
C ILE A 319 -8.14 31.89 -1.12
N SER A 320 -7.13 32.25 -0.33
CA SER A 320 -6.80 33.65 -0.08
C SER A 320 -6.08 34.27 -1.29
N GLY A 321 -6.22 35.59 -1.48
CA GLY A 321 -5.46 36.33 -2.51
C GLY A 321 -6.08 36.38 -3.91
N VAL A 322 -7.33 35.96 -4.10
CA VAL A 322 -8.02 36.09 -5.40
C VAL A 322 -8.36 37.56 -5.66
N ARG A 323 -7.65 38.16 -6.63
CA ARG A 323 -7.83 39.56 -7.03
C ARG A 323 -8.97 39.66 -8.05
N ARG A 324 -10.05 40.39 -7.72
CA ARG A 324 -11.15 40.61 -8.68
C ARG A 324 -10.68 41.52 -9.81
N LEU A 325 -10.67 41.00 -11.04
CA LEU A 325 -10.22 41.68 -12.26
C LEU A 325 -10.93 43.02 -12.53
N ARG A 326 -12.15 43.24 -12.03
CA ARG A 326 -12.93 44.47 -12.27
C ARG A 326 -12.82 45.54 -11.18
N SER A 327 -12.49 45.18 -9.94
CA SER A 327 -12.51 46.14 -8.81
C SER A 327 -11.15 46.38 -8.18
N GLY A 328 -10.11 45.60 -8.53
CA GLY A 328 -8.75 45.74 -7.98
C GLY A 328 -8.61 45.41 -6.49
N GLN A 329 -9.73 45.28 -5.77
CA GLN A 329 -9.79 44.92 -4.35
C GLN A 329 -9.44 43.44 -4.14
N LEU A 330 -8.62 43.20 -3.12
CA LEU A 330 -8.39 41.89 -2.54
C LEU A 330 -9.68 41.46 -1.83
N SER A 331 -10.31 40.38 -2.28
CA SER A 331 -11.45 39.79 -1.56
C SER A 331 -10.90 38.92 -0.43
N GLU A 332 -11.14 39.31 0.83
CA GLU A 332 -10.69 38.52 1.99
C GLU A 332 -11.54 37.27 2.26
N LYS A 333 -12.71 37.09 1.65
CA LYS A 333 -13.57 35.93 1.92
C LYS A 333 -14.29 35.35 0.70
N GLU A 334 -14.39 34.01 0.73
CA GLU A 334 -15.29 33.08 0.03
C GLU A 334 -15.20 32.95 -1.51
N THR A 335 -14.21 32.19 -2.00
CA THR A 335 -14.17 31.77 -3.42
C THR A 335 -13.97 30.26 -3.63
N GLY A 336 -14.32 29.43 -2.64
CA GLY A 336 -14.27 27.97 -2.81
C GLY A 336 -15.60 27.40 -3.32
N ARG A 337 -15.54 26.35 -4.14
CA ARG A 337 -16.72 25.51 -4.43
C ARG A 337 -17.08 24.68 -3.21
N GLU A 338 -18.37 24.45 -2.99
CA GLU A 338 -18.85 23.41 -2.08
C GLU A 338 -18.40 22.04 -2.61
N ARG A 339 -17.97 21.17 -1.70
CA ARG A 339 -17.49 19.81 -1.96
C ARG A 339 -18.11 18.87 -0.94
N VAL A 340 -18.19 17.59 -1.30
CA VAL A 340 -18.73 16.55 -0.43
C VAL A 340 -17.80 15.34 -0.44
N ALA A 341 -17.52 14.81 0.74
CA ALA A 341 -16.87 13.52 0.91
C ALA A 341 -17.59 12.71 1.99
N PHE A 342 -17.50 11.39 1.92
CA PHE A 342 -18.02 10.50 2.95
C PHE A 342 -16.86 9.85 3.69
N PHE A 343 -16.91 9.85 5.01
CA PHE A 343 -16.09 8.96 5.83
C PHE A 343 -16.96 7.82 6.32
N TYR A 344 -16.50 6.58 6.22
CA TYR A 344 -17.17 5.46 6.88
C TYR A 344 -16.23 4.80 7.88
N TRP A 345 -16.58 4.94 9.15
CA TRP A 345 -15.82 4.46 10.28
C TRP A 345 -16.24 3.03 10.64
N LEU A 346 -15.27 2.15 10.82
CA LEU A 346 -15.47 0.73 11.08
C LEU A 346 -14.88 0.37 12.45
N GLY A 347 -15.75 -0.01 13.39
CA GLY A 347 -15.35 -0.44 14.71
C GLY A 347 -14.56 -1.74 14.69
N ALA A 348 -13.64 -1.91 15.65
CA ALA A 348 -12.74 -3.07 15.71
C ALA A 348 -13.46 -4.42 15.88
N LYS A 349 -14.65 -4.45 16.51
CA LYS A 349 -15.46 -5.65 16.75
C LYS A 349 -16.50 -5.90 15.66
N THR A 350 -16.51 -5.09 14.60
CA THR A 350 -17.41 -5.30 13.45
C THR A 350 -16.95 -6.50 12.60
N SER A 351 -17.90 -7.33 12.19
CA SER A 351 -17.63 -8.46 11.30
C SER A 351 -17.35 -8.01 9.86
N ALA A 352 -16.63 -8.83 9.09
CA ALA A 352 -16.40 -8.58 7.66
C ALA A 352 -17.72 -8.40 6.87
N LYS A 353 -18.80 -9.10 7.27
CA LYS A 353 -20.15 -8.90 6.71
C LYS A 353 -20.65 -7.47 6.96
N GLN A 354 -20.60 -6.99 8.20
CA GLN A 354 -21.06 -5.63 8.54
C GLN A 354 -20.23 -4.56 7.83
N GLN A 355 -18.91 -4.74 7.74
CA GLN A 355 -18.04 -3.79 7.04
C GLN A 355 -18.38 -3.73 5.54
N GLY A 356 -18.54 -4.89 4.89
CA GLY A 356 -18.94 -4.96 3.48
C GLY A 356 -20.32 -4.38 3.24
N LEU A 357 -21.28 -4.65 4.13
CA LEU A 357 -22.64 -4.13 4.03
C LEU A 357 -22.68 -2.60 4.20
N CYS A 358 -21.94 -2.04 5.16
CA CYS A 358 -21.82 -0.59 5.33
C CYS A 358 -21.34 0.09 4.04
N ALA A 359 -20.28 -0.45 3.42
CA ALA A 359 -19.73 0.09 2.18
C ALA A 359 -20.73 0.02 1.00
N VAL A 360 -21.44 -1.11 0.85
CA VAL A 360 -22.47 -1.28 -0.19
C VAL A 360 -23.64 -0.31 0.03
N ARG A 361 -24.12 -0.17 1.27
CA ARG A 361 -25.23 0.74 1.60
C ARG A 361 -24.85 2.20 1.38
N LEU A 362 -23.64 2.59 1.76
CA LEU A 362 -23.11 3.92 1.44
C LEU A 362 -23.08 4.15 -0.08
N SER A 363 -22.62 3.17 -0.87
CA SER A 363 -22.61 3.28 -2.33
C SER A 363 -24.01 3.38 -2.95
N HIS A 364 -25.03 2.77 -2.36
CA HIS A 364 -26.42 2.91 -2.83
C HIS A 364 -27.05 4.25 -2.41
N MET A 365 -26.71 4.74 -1.23
CA MET A 365 -27.17 6.02 -0.71
C MET A 365 -26.59 7.19 -1.51
N ASP A 366 -25.31 7.14 -1.86
CA ASP A 366 -24.61 8.19 -2.60
C ASP A 366 -24.77 8.06 -4.12
N LYS A 367 -25.86 8.62 -4.64
CA LYS A 367 -26.17 8.62 -6.09
C LYS A 367 -25.19 9.44 -6.93
N GLU A 368 -24.53 10.41 -6.33
CA GLU A 368 -23.63 11.36 -7.00
C GLU A 368 -22.18 10.85 -7.09
N LYS A 369 -21.89 9.69 -6.48
CA LYS A 369 -20.59 9.01 -6.53
C LYS A 369 -19.43 9.89 -6.04
N HIS A 370 -19.65 10.54 -4.92
CA HIS A 370 -18.62 11.25 -4.18
C HIS A 370 -17.54 10.30 -3.68
N GLN A 371 -16.44 10.87 -3.17
CA GLN A 371 -15.35 10.09 -2.62
C GLN A 371 -15.72 9.49 -1.25
N HIS A 372 -15.50 8.18 -1.08
CA HIS A 372 -15.72 7.46 0.17
C HIS A 372 -14.38 7.09 0.80
N VAL A 373 -14.10 7.60 1.99
CA VAL A 373 -12.88 7.35 2.76
C VAL A 373 -13.16 6.33 3.85
N ARG A 374 -12.46 5.21 3.81
CA ARG A 374 -12.53 4.17 4.85
C ARG A 374 -11.73 4.62 6.06
N VAL A 375 -12.35 4.60 7.24
CA VAL A 375 -11.67 4.87 8.51
C VAL A 375 -11.80 3.64 9.40
N ALA A 376 -10.68 3.04 9.79
CA ALA A 376 -10.68 1.93 10.73
C ALA A 376 -10.41 2.45 12.14
N HIS A 377 -11.01 1.82 13.15
CA HIS A 377 -10.72 2.06 14.56
C HIS A 377 -9.20 1.99 14.82
N LEU A 378 -8.66 2.95 15.60
CA LEU A 378 -7.22 3.16 15.87
C LEU A 378 -6.37 3.56 14.65
N SER A 379 -7.01 3.90 13.53
CA SER A 379 -6.37 4.34 12.29
C SER A 379 -7.06 5.58 11.73
N GLU A 380 -7.63 6.41 12.60
CA GLU A 380 -8.31 7.64 12.25
C GLU A 380 -7.32 8.70 11.75
N PRO A 381 -7.44 9.21 10.51
CA PRO A 381 -6.52 10.22 10.00
C PRO A 381 -6.77 11.60 10.65
N PRO A 382 -5.74 12.48 10.72
CA PRO A 382 -5.85 13.84 11.26
C PRO A 382 -7.04 14.64 10.73
N LEU A 383 -7.29 14.55 9.43
CA LEU A 383 -8.40 15.25 8.79
C LEU A 383 -9.75 14.82 9.38
N PHE A 384 -9.98 13.51 9.52
CA PHE A 384 -11.18 12.96 10.12
C PHE A 384 -11.33 13.39 11.58
N LEU A 385 -10.26 13.29 12.37
CA LEU A 385 -10.27 13.68 13.78
C LEU A 385 -10.58 15.17 13.97
N SER A 386 -10.10 16.02 13.06
CA SER A 386 -10.34 17.47 13.08
C SER A 386 -11.82 17.85 12.95
N LEU A 387 -12.65 16.99 12.34
CA LEU A 387 -14.09 17.22 12.19
C LEU A 387 -14.83 17.30 13.53
N PHE A 388 -14.23 16.72 14.57
CA PHE A 388 -14.77 16.69 15.93
C PHE A 388 -14.12 17.74 16.84
N ASN A 389 -13.29 18.63 16.31
CA ASN A 389 -12.63 19.69 17.09
C ASN A 389 -11.97 19.17 18.37
N GLY A 390 -11.30 18.01 18.31
CA GLY A 390 -10.60 17.42 19.44
C GLY A 390 -11.50 16.80 20.51
N THR A 391 -12.72 16.39 20.16
CA THR A 391 -13.63 15.70 21.10
C THR A 391 -14.00 14.31 20.61
N PHE A 392 -13.25 13.70 19.68
CA PHE A 392 -13.53 12.35 19.20
C PHE A 392 -13.28 11.33 20.32
N ILE A 393 -14.26 10.45 20.55
CA ILE A 393 -14.20 9.42 21.58
C ILE A 393 -14.59 8.08 20.94
N SER A 394 -13.76 7.06 21.09
CA SER A 394 -14.13 5.69 20.76
C SER A 394 -14.23 4.84 22.02
N ARG A 395 -15.31 4.08 22.12
CA ARG A 395 -15.67 3.30 23.31
C ARG A 395 -16.05 1.87 22.95
N HIS A 396 -15.82 0.95 23.87
CA HIS A 396 -16.32 -0.41 23.80
C HIS A 396 -17.85 -0.45 24.01
N SER A 397 -18.52 -1.33 23.29
CA SER A 397 -19.95 -1.59 23.50
C SER A 397 -20.24 -2.23 24.85
N SER A 398 -19.44 -3.24 25.20
CA SER A 398 -19.48 -3.94 26.48
C SER A 398 -18.27 -3.52 27.33
N PRO A 399 -18.45 -2.68 28.37
CA PRO A 399 -17.36 -2.29 29.25
C PRO A 399 -16.86 -3.51 30.04
N SER A 400 -15.53 -3.67 30.14
CA SER A 400 -14.91 -4.79 30.87
C SER A 400 -14.96 -4.62 32.39
N SER A 401 -15.24 -3.40 32.88
CA SER A 401 -15.29 -3.04 34.29
C SER A 401 -16.29 -1.91 34.52
N ALA A 402 -16.74 -1.76 35.77
CA ALA A 402 -17.52 -0.59 36.20
C ALA A 402 -16.73 0.73 36.05
N CYS A 403 -15.40 0.66 36.12
CA CYS A 403 -14.51 1.80 35.84
C CYS A 403 -13.99 1.71 34.41
N ARG A 404 -14.32 2.70 33.58
CA ARG A 404 -13.85 2.79 32.19
C ARG A 404 -12.59 3.64 32.13
N THR A 405 -11.61 3.21 31.36
CA THR A 405 -10.35 3.95 31.19
C THR A 405 -10.15 4.26 29.71
N PHE A 406 -9.79 5.50 29.40
CA PHE A 406 -9.50 5.93 28.03
C PHE A 406 -8.08 6.45 27.93
N VAL A 407 -7.37 6.10 26.87
CA VAL A 407 -6.08 6.71 26.54
C VAL A 407 -6.29 7.93 25.67
N VAL A 408 -5.61 9.03 26.00
CA VAL A 408 -5.66 10.28 25.24
C VAL A 408 -4.60 10.24 24.14
N GLY A 409 -5.02 10.47 22.90
CA GLY A 409 -4.15 10.56 21.74
C GLY A 409 -4.35 11.85 20.93
N GLY A 410 -3.66 11.93 19.80
CA GLY A 410 -3.65 13.08 18.90
C GLY A 410 -2.65 14.16 19.30
N CYS A 411 -2.08 14.86 18.31
CA CYS A 411 -0.91 15.72 18.53
C CYS A 411 -1.23 17.21 18.61
N SER A 412 -2.47 17.58 18.32
CA SER A 412 -2.96 18.95 18.46
C SER A 412 -4.32 18.95 19.17
N ALA A 413 -4.72 20.11 19.69
CA ALA A 413 -6.03 20.27 20.30
C ALA A 413 -7.19 20.09 19.30
N ALA A 414 -6.94 20.16 17.98
CA ALA A 414 -7.98 19.97 16.96
C ALA A 414 -8.20 18.49 16.62
N GLU A 415 -7.18 17.66 16.76
CA GLU A 415 -7.21 16.23 16.37
C GLU A 415 -7.09 15.28 17.58
N CYS A 416 -7.20 15.78 18.82
CA CYS A 416 -7.13 14.93 19.98
C CYS A 416 -8.35 14.00 20.12
N TYR A 417 -8.09 12.80 20.64
CA TYR A 417 -9.11 11.77 20.81
C TYR A 417 -8.91 10.99 22.11
N ALA A 418 -9.96 10.26 22.51
CA ALA A 418 -9.93 9.31 23.61
C ALA A 418 -10.39 7.92 23.14
N ASN A 419 -9.54 6.91 23.24
CA ASN A 419 -9.90 5.51 22.94
C ASN A 419 -10.00 4.71 24.23
N GLU A 420 -11.05 3.94 24.40
CA GLU A 420 -11.21 3.08 25.58
C GLU A 420 -10.19 1.95 25.56
N VAL A 421 -9.52 1.74 26.70
CA VAL A 421 -8.52 0.69 26.91
C VAL A 421 -8.92 -0.18 28.09
N ASP A 422 -8.34 -1.38 28.18
CA ASP A 422 -8.57 -2.28 29.30
C ASP A 422 -8.06 -1.66 30.62
N PRO A 423 -8.94 -1.40 31.60
CA PRO A 423 -8.56 -0.79 32.88
C PRO A 423 -7.71 -1.71 33.77
N SER A 424 -7.60 -3.00 33.46
CA SER A 424 -6.77 -3.96 34.21
C SER A 424 -5.29 -3.92 33.80
N LYS A 425 -4.99 -3.38 32.62
CA LYS A 425 -3.62 -3.31 32.09
C LYS A 425 -2.89 -2.08 32.66
N PRO A 426 -1.55 -2.14 32.82
CA PRO A 426 -0.78 -1.04 33.39
C PRO A 426 -0.79 0.21 32.51
N LEU A 427 -0.75 1.39 33.12
CA LEU A 427 -0.72 2.67 32.41
C LEU A 427 0.69 2.96 31.86
N ARG A 428 0.78 3.75 30.77
CA ARG A 428 2.05 4.14 30.16
C ARG A 428 2.52 5.48 30.71
N SER A 429 3.74 5.51 31.25
CA SER A 429 4.31 6.72 31.89
C SER A 429 4.45 7.93 30.96
N HIS A 430 4.37 7.77 29.64
CA HIS A 430 4.49 8.87 28.66
C HIS A 430 3.14 9.34 28.09
N ALA A 431 2.01 8.82 28.61
CA ALA A 431 0.67 9.10 28.11
C ALA A 431 -0.25 9.71 29.18
N VAL A 432 -1.44 10.10 28.75
CA VAL A 432 -2.50 10.65 29.62
C VAL A 432 -3.73 9.74 29.50
N TYR A 433 -4.39 9.49 30.63
CA TYR A 433 -5.56 8.64 30.70
C TYR A 433 -6.75 9.37 31.33
N LEU A 434 -7.96 9.00 30.92
CA LEU A 434 -9.22 9.44 31.52
C LEU A 434 -9.85 8.23 32.21
N ARG A 435 -9.88 8.24 33.54
CA ARG A 435 -10.51 7.18 34.35
C ARG A 435 -11.88 7.66 34.81
N LEU A 436 -12.91 6.95 34.40
CA LEU A 436 -14.29 7.31 34.69
C LEU A 436 -14.80 6.51 35.88
N SER A 437 -15.39 7.23 36.81
CA SER A 437 -16.24 6.73 37.89
C SER A 437 -17.57 7.47 37.84
N PRO A 438 -18.67 6.93 38.39
CA PRO A 438 -19.95 7.63 38.43
C PRO A 438 -19.85 9.03 39.08
N GLU A 439 -18.88 9.25 39.97
CA GLU A 439 -18.68 10.48 40.73
C GLU A 439 -17.67 11.46 40.11
N ALA A 440 -16.77 11.03 39.23
CA ALA A 440 -15.73 11.89 38.67
C ALA A 440 -15.07 11.30 37.43
N ILE A 441 -14.50 12.17 36.61
CA ILE A 441 -13.53 11.83 35.57
C ILE A 441 -12.15 12.25 36.07
N THR A 442 -11.25 11.30 36.30
CA THR A 442 -9.88 11.60 36.70
C THR A 442 -8.96 11.58 35.49
N VAL A 443 -8.28 12.70 35.23
CA VAL A 443 -7.21 12.82 34.23
C VAL A 443 -5.90 12.43 34.88
N GLU A 444 -5.40 11.24 34.55
CA GLU A 444 -4.16 10.65 35.06
C GLU A 444 -3.02 10.95 34.08
N ALA A 445 -2.08 11.81 34.47
CA ALA A 445 -0.93 12.18 33.64
C ALA A 445 0.32 11.38 34.03
N GLY A 446 0.88 10.65 33.06
CA GLY A 446 2.16 9.95 33.23
C GLY A 446 3.34 10.91 33.47
N SER A 447 4.36 10.46 34.18
CA SER A 447 5.52 11.29 34.56
C SER A 447 6.36 11.79 33.38
N ASP A 448 6.33 11.08 32.25
CA ASP A 448 7.07 11.37 31.02
C ASP A 448 6.19 12.06 29.96
N THR A 449 4.97 12.50 30.30
CA THR A 449 4.06 13.13 29.34
C THR A 449 4.28 14.64 29.22
N ALA A 450 4.02 15.20 28.03
CA ALA A 450 4.08 16.64 27.82
C ALA A 450 2.80 17.35 28.28
N SER A 451 2.93 18.60 28.74
CA SER A 451 1.79 19.40 29.22
C SER A 451 0.69 19.63 28.17
N THR A 452 1.02 19.54 26.88
CA THR A 452 0.04 19.61 25.78
C THR A 452 -0.95 18.45 25.80
N PHE A 453 -0.50 17.23 26.09
CA PHE A 453 -1.37 16.06 26.19
C PHE A 453 -2.28 16.14 27.42
N VAL A 454 -1.80 16.70 28.53
CA VAL A 454 -2.62 16.95 29.72
C VAL A 454 -3.76 17.91 29.40
N LYS A 455 -3.48 19.01 28.67
CA LYS A 455 -4.51 19.95 28.21
C LYS A 455 -5.53 19.27 27.28
N ASN A 456 -5.09 18.40 26.38
CA ASN A 456 -5.98 17.62 25.52
C ASN A 456 -6.86 16.68 26.35
N GLY A 457 -6.29 16.02 27.37
CA GLY A 457 -7.02 15.15 28.29
C GLY A 457 -8.10 15.90 29.07
N LEU A 458 -7.78 17.08 29.62
CA LEU A 458 -8.75 17.95 30.29
C LEU A 458 -9.90 18.35 29.36
N LYS A 459 -9.58 18.74 28.12
CA LYS A 459 -10.59 19.07 27.10
C LYS A 459 -11.52 17.90 26.79
N LEU A 460 -10.97 16.69 26.64
CA LEU A 460 -11.77 15.47 26.40
C LEU A 460 -12.61 15.10 27.63
N ALA A 461 -12.08 15.24 28.85
CA ALA A 461 -12.84 15.03 30.08
C ALA A 461 -14.03 15.99 30.19
N GLU A 462 -13.85 17.27 29.85
CA GLU A 462 -14.93 18.24 29.79
C GLU A 462 -15.98 17.88 28.72
N ALA A 463 -15.56 17.34 27.57
CA ALA A 463 -16.48 16.86 26.55
C ALA A 463 -17.29 15.65 27.02
N MET A 464 -16.66 14.68 27.70
CA MET A 464 -17.34 13.53 28.32
C MET A 464 -18.31 13.96 29.42
N LEU A 465 -17.97 14.97 30.23
CA LEU A 465 -18.89 15.53 31.23
C LEU A 465 -20.14 16.16 30.62
N LYS A 466 -20.09 16.71 29.41
CA LYS A 466 -21.29 17.20 28.72
C LYS A 466 -22.21 16.06 28.28
N GLN A 467 -21.69 14.84 28.22
CA GLN A 467 -22.38 13.63 27.79
C GLN A 467 -22.59 12.65 28.95
N ARG A 468 -22.98 13.17 30.12
CA ARG A 468 -23.13 12.40 31.37
C ARG A 468 -23.92 11.10 31.19
N LYS A 469 -25.00 11.15 30.42
CA LYS A 469 -25.87 9.99 30.15
C LYS A 469 -25.13 8.87 29.43
N GLU A 470 -24.35 9.20 28.40
CA GLU A 470 -23.59 8.23 27.59
C GLU A 470 -22.51 7.51 28.41
N PHE A 471 -21.93 8.24 29.38
CA PHE A 471 -20.85 7.75 30.24
C PHE A 471 -21.31 7.33 31.65
N HIS A 472 -22.62 7.28 31.90
CA HIS A 472 -23.20 6.89 33.20
C HIS A 472 -22.68 7.71 34.39
N LEU A 473 -22.46 9.00 34.19
CA LEU A 473 -21.96 9.93 35.21
C LEU A 473 -23.11 10.58 35.97
N LYS A 474 -22.93 10.80 37.28
CA LYS A 474 -23.85 11.59 38.10
C LYS A 474 -23.79 13.07 37.70
N GLU A 475 -24.86 13.81 37.99
CA GLU A 475 -24.89 15.27 37.77
C GLU A 475 -23.82 16.00 38.59
N SER A 476 -23.47 15.48 39.77
CA SER A 476 -22.40 16.03 40.62
C SER A 476 -20.99 15.67 40.15
N ALA A 477 -20.82 14.94 39.04
CA ALA A 477 -19.50 14.49 38.62
C ALA A 477 -18.62 15.66 38.15
N VAL A 478 -17.36 15.64 38.57
CA VAL A 478 -16.34 16.67 38.32
C VAL A 478 -15.12 16.08 37.62
N VAL A 479 -14.34 16.93 36.92
CA VAL A 479 -13.01 16.56 36.44
C VAL A 479 -12.00 16.72 37.57
N LYS A 480 -11.17 15.71 37.79
CA LYS A 480 -9.99 15.76 38.66
C LYS A 480 -8.74 15.59 37.82
N HIS A 481 -7.62 16.14 38.27
CA HIS A 481 -6.32 15.97 37.63
C HIS A 481 -5.33 15.40 38.64
N GLN A 482 -4.65 14.33 38.25
CA GLN A 482 -3.67 13.61 39.05
C GLN A 482 -2.44 13.30 38.18
N VAL A 483 -1.29 13.19 38.82
CA VAL A 483 -0.04 12.79 38.19
C VAL A 483 0.39 11.42 38.69
N GLN A 484 1.16 10.70 37.87
CA GLN A 484 1.72 9.41 38.23
C GLN A 484 2.42 9.47 39.60
N GLY A 485 1.95 8.61 40.52
CA GLY A 485 2.41 8.56 41.91
C GLY A 485 1.41 9.10 42.94
N ASP A 486 0.42 9.91 42.51
CA ASP A 486 -0.65 10.39 43.40
C ASP A 486 -1.55 9.22 43.87
N ASP A 487 -1.87 8.30 42.96
CA ASP A 487 -2.51 7.02 43.26
C ASP A 487 -1.49 5.88 43.14
N THR A 488 -1.00 5.40 44.28
CA THR A 488 -0.02 4.31 44.35
C THR A 488 -0.59 2.93 44.01
N THR A 489 -1.91 2.80 43.84
CA THR A 489 -2.56 1.54 43.47
C THR A 489 -2.49 1.27 41.97
N LEU A 490 -2.22 2.29 41.16
CA LEU A 490 -2.13 2.18 39.71
C LEU A 490 -0.78 1.61 39.27
N PRO A 491 -0.75 0.50 38.52
CA PRO A 491 0.49 -0.01 37.95
C PRO A 491 0.88 0.81 36.71
N TRP A 492 2.15 1.21 36.64
CA TRP A 492 2.71 1.98 35.53
C TRP A 492 3.91 1.26 34.92
N ILE A 493 3.98 1.25 33.59
CA ILE A 493 5.15 0.79 32.84
C ILE A 493 5.76 1.95 32.03
N ARG A 494 7.05 1.85 31.73
CA ARG A 494 7.84 2.93 31.13
C ARG A 494 8.53 2.50 29.85
N ALA A 495 8.36 3.28 28.79
CA ALA A 495 9.00 3.04 27.51
C ALA A 495 10.48 3.47 27.53
N VAL A 496 11.38 2.56 27.92
CA VAL A 496 12.80 2.87 28.06
C VAL A 496 13.46 3.18 26.72
N GLY A 497 14.15 4.32 26.67
CA GLY A 497 14.88 4.81 25.49
C GLY A 497 14.02 5.57 24.48
N ARG A 498 12.75 5.81 24.81
CA ARG A 498 11.86 6.68 24.02
C ARG A 498 12.30 8.13 24.13
N THR A 499 12.78 8.71 23.04
CA THR A 499 13.16 10.14 22.94
C THR A 499 12.48 10.87 21.78
N LYS A 500 11.79 10.13 20.91
CA LYS A 500 11.00 10.62 19.78
C LYS A 500 9.82 9.68 19.55
N THR A 501 8.90 10.03 18.65
CA THR A 501 7.89 9.07 18.18
C THR A 501 8.56 7.85 17.53
N PRO A 502 8.30 6.64 18.04
CA PRO A 502 8.89 5.42 17.51
C PRO A 502 8.59 5.24 16.02
N ARG A 503 9.62 4.85 15.26
CA ARG A 503 9.47 4.45 13.85
C ARG A 503 9.65 2.95 13.75
N LEU A 504 8.76 2.30 13.00
CA LEU A 504 8.72 0.84 12.86
C LEU A 504 9.13 0.47 11.44
N TYR A 505 10.07 -0.46 11.29
CA TYR A 505 10.53 -0.94 10.00
C TYR A 505 10.40 -2.45 9.94
N ARG A 506 9.54 -2.94 9.05
CA ARG A 506 9.40 -4.37 8.76
C ARG A 506 10.54 -4.81 7.86
N ILE A 507 11.19 -5.91 8.25
CA ILE A 507 12.14 -6.66 7.45
C ILE A 507 11.48 -7.99 7.08
N TYR A 508 11.43 -8.28 5.79
CA TYR A 508 10.93 -9.55 5.27
C TYR A 508 11.86 -10.03 4.16
N GLU A 509 12.48 -11.19 4.36
CA GLU A 509 13.52 -11.72 3.48
C GLU A 509 14.65 -10.70 3.23
N LEU A 510 14.79 -10.19 2.01
CA LEU A 510 15.80 -9.20 1.59
C LEU A 510 15.20 -7.79 1.40
N GLU A 511 13.94 -7.59 1.81
CA GLU A 511 13.21 -6.34 1.68
C GLU A 511 12.98 -5.69 3.05
N ALA A 512 12.88 -4.36 3.05
CA ALA A 512 12.50 -3.61 4.24
C ALA A 512 11.59 -2.44 3.88
N ALA A 513 10.69 -2.12 4.80
CA ALA A 513 9.80 -0.98 4.66
C ALA A 513 9.37 -0.42 6.00
N GLU A 514 9.07 0.87 6.00
CA GLU A 514 8.46 1.51 7.15
C GLU A 514 6.98 1.12 7.29
N VAL A 515 6.58 0.83 8.52
CA VAL A 515 5.19 0.71 8.93
C VAL A 515 4.68 2.12 9.18
N LEU A 516 3.84 2.62 8.27
CA LEU A 516 3.28 3.96 8.35
C LEU A 516 2.16 4.04 9.37
N SER A 517 2.09 5.18 10.06
CA SER A 517 1.01 5.50 10.97
C SER A 517 0.07 6.52 10.34
N PRO A 518 -1.23 6.24 10.23
CA PRO A 518 -2.22 7.24 9.81
C PRO A 518 -2.23 8.49 10.71
N GLN A 519 -1.72 8.35 11.95
CA GLN A 519 -1.71 9.39 12.98
C GLN A 519 -0.31 9.93 13.26
N TYR A 520 0.66 9.65 12.37
CA TYR A 520 2.05 10.04 12.59
C TYR A 520 2.21 11.55 12.82
N HIS A 521 3.02 11.87 13.81
CA HIS A 521 3.57 13.19 14.09
C HIS A 521 4.81 12.97 14.95
N GLU A 522 5.76 13.91 14.94
CA GLU A 522 7.05 13.79 15.65
C GLU A 522 6.90 13.57 17.17
N HIS A 523 5.75 13.97 17.72
CA HIS A 523 5.42 13.90 19.14
C HIS A 523 4.29 12.90 19.46
N CYS A 524 3.81 12.13 18.49
CA CYS A 524 2.73 11.16 18.69
C CYS A 524 3.11 10.11 19.76
N PRO A 525 2.30 9.94 20.83
CA PRO A 525 2.59 8.98 21.89
C PRO A 525 2.57 7.54 21.36
N PHE A 526 1.60 7.19 20.52
CA PHE A 526 1.38 5.83 20.06
C PHE A 526 1.30 5.80 18.52
N PRO A 527 2.43 5.58 17.82
CA PRO A 527 2.44 5.58 16.36
C PRO A 527 1.87 4.29 15.75
N ALA A 528 1.79 3.19 16.50
CA ALA A 528 1.33 1.91 15.95
C ALA A 528 0.58 1.08 16.99
N VAL A 529 -0.22 0.14 16.48
CA VAL A 529 -0.93 -0.88 17.27
C VAL A 529 -0.16 -2.19 17.27
N GLN A 530 -0.43 -3.07 18.24
CA GLN A 530 0.25 -4.39 18.35
C GLN A 530 0.14 -5.22 17.06
N ALA A 531 -0.97 -5.11 16.31
CA ALA A 531 -1.17 -5.82 15.04
C ALA A 531 -0.18 -5.42 13.93
N ALA A 532 0.59 -4.33 14.10
CA ALA A 532 1.68 -3.97 13.21
C ALA A 532 2.92 -4.88 13.35
N LEU A 533 2.99 -5.67 14.43
CA LEU A 533 4.10 -6.57 14.71
C LEU A 533 3.94 -7.88 13.92
N VAL A 534 4.67 -7.97 12.81
CA VAL A 534 4.72 -9.13 11.91
C VAL A 534 6.16 -9.39 11.47
N ASP A 535 6.50 -10.65 11.18
CA ASP A 535 7.85 -11.06 10.75
C ASP A 535 8.97 -10.56 11.70
N THR A 536 9.84 -9.67 11.22
CA THR A 536 10.85 -8.95 12.00
C THR A 536 10.60 -7.45 11.90
N ILE A 537 10.39 -6.78 13.02
CA ILE A 537 10.20 -5.32 13.09
C ILE A 537 11.34 -4.68 13.87
N LEU A 538 12.02 -3.72 13.24
CA LEU A 538 12.88 -2.77 13.93
C LEU A 538 12.03 -1.63 14.50
N VAL A 539 12.03 -1.45 15.82
CA VAL A 539 11.34 -0.34 16.50
C VAL A 539 12.39 0.64 17.01
N ASP A 540 12.56 1.74 16.28
CA ASP A 540 13.46 2.84 16.64
C ASP A 540 12.75 3.80 17.61
N ALA A 541 12.99 3.61 18.91
CA ALA A 541 12.45 4.47 19.96
C ALA A 541 13.26 5.78 20.15
N GLY A 542 14.38 5.95 19.42
CA GLY A 542 15.25 7.12 19.51
C GLY A 542 16.60 6.82 20.16
N SER A 543 16.65 6.48 21.46
CA SER A 543 17.90 6.12 22.15
C SER A 543 18.01 4.62 22.43
N ARG A 544 17.11 3.81 21.86
CA ARG A 544 17.11 2.35 21.94
C ARG A 544 16.46 1.79 20.69
N LEU A 545 16.99 0.66 20.22
CA LEU A 545 16.40 -0.12 19.13
C LEU A 545 15.89 -1.45 19.68
N TRP A 546 14.65 -1.77 19.36
CA TRP A 546 14.08 -3.08 19.59
C TRP A 546 14.00 -3.83 18.27
N VAL A 547 14.45 -5.09 18.25
CA VAL A 547 14.28 -5.99 17.12
C VAL A 547 13.26 -7.02 17.55
N TRP A 548 11.99 -6.76 17.26
CA TRP A 548 10.89 -7.67 17.59
C TRP A 548 10.74 -8.70 16.49
N ASN A 549 10.52 -9.96 16.85
CA ASN A 549 10.41 -11.05 15.88
C ASN A 549 9.27 -11.99 16.22
N GLU A 550 8.43 -12.27 15.23
CA GLU A 550 7.35 -13.25 15.31
C GLU A 550 7.89 -14.68 15.45
N ARG A 551 9.05 -14.94 14.84
CA ARG A 551 9.79 -16.20 14.89
C ARG A 551 11.27 -15.90 15.11
N THR A 552 12.11 -16.94 15.18
CA THR A 552 13.56 -16.78 15.28
C THR A 552 14.11 -15.90 14.15
N PRO A 553 14.77 -14.76 14.46
CA PRO A 553 15.30 -13.85 13.45
C PRO A 553 16.37 -14.51 12.60
N THR A 554 16.51 -14.10 11.34
CA THR A 554 17.63 -14.50 10.48
C THR A 554 18.90 -13.74 10.85
N THR A 555 20.08 -14.33 10.58
CA THR A 555 21.37 -13.61 10.71
C THR A 555 21.40 -12.34 9.85
N PHE A 556 20.79 -12.39 8.66
CA PHE A 556 20.62 -11.23 7.78
C PHE A 556 19.90 -10.07 8.48
N ALA A 557 18.73 -10.31 9.07
CA ALA A 557 17.96 -9.27 9.76
C ALA A 557 18.72 -8.67 10.96
N LEU A 558 19.48 -9.49 11.69
CA LEU A 558 20.35 -9.01 12.77
C LEU A 558 21.48 -8.12 12.24
N ARG A 559 22.11 -8.47 11.11
CA ARG A 559 23.13 -7.62 10.45
C ARG A 559 22.54 -6.30 9.99
N VAL A 560 21.34 -6.31 9.39
CA VAL A 560 20.62 -5.09 8.98
C VAL A 560 20.37 -4.21 10.20
N ALA A 561 19.91 -4.76 11.32
CA ALA A 561 19.67 -4.02 12.55
C ALA A 561 20.95 -3.43 13.16
N GLU A 562 22.05 -4.20 13.18
CA GLU A 562 23.37 -3.72 13.62
C GLU A 562 23.85 -2.53 12.76
N LEU A 563 23.79 -2.70 11.44
CA LEU A 563 24.23 -1.68 10.50
C LEU A 563 23.32 -0.46 10.55
N PHE A 564 22.00 -0.63 10.65
CA PHE A 564 21.06 0.47 10.84
C PHE A 564 21.43 1.32 12.07
N TRP A 565 21.85 0.67 13.16
CA TRP A 565 22.18 1.31 14.44
C TRP A 565 23.66 1.73 14.61
N LYS A 566 24.54 1.46 13.63
CA LYS A 566 26.02 1.50 13.74
C LYS A 566 26.64 2.77 14.34
N ASP A 567 25.97 3.91 14.28
CA ASP A 567 26.51 5.21 14.69
C ASP A 567 25.65 5.91 15.77
N ARG A 568 24.78 5.13 16.44
CA ARG A 568 23.83 5.66 17.42
C ARG A 568 24.20 5.25 18.84
N MET A 569 23.90 6.14 19.78
CA MET A 569 24.01 5.88 21.20
C MET A 569 22.81 5.03 21.66
N GLY A 570 23.06 4.01 22.47
CA GLY A 570 22.01 3.15 23.03
C GLY A 570 22.12 1.68 22.64
N GLY A 571 21.49 0.82 23.43
CA GLY A 571 21.49 -0.63 23.21
C GLY A 571 20.50 -1.07 22.13
N VAL A 572 20.80 -2.21 21.51
CA VAL A 572 19.87 -2.94 20.64
C VAL A 572 19.47 -4.23 21.33
N THR A 573 18.17 -4.46 21.49
CA THR A 573 17.63 -5.64 22.16
C THR A 573 16.74 -6.43 21.20
N VAL A 574 17.06 -7.71 21.01
CA VAL A 574 16.29 -8.66 20.21
C VAL A 574 15.25 -9.29 21.11
N ILE A 575 13.98 -9.20 20.73
CA ILE A 575 12.83 -9.72 21.44
C ILE A 575 12.11 -10.72 20.54
N GLY A 576 11.72 -11.85 21.11
CA GLY A 576 10.81 -12.77 20.47
C GLY A 576 9.37 -12.61 20.95
N LYS A 577 8.42 -12.89 20.05
CA LYS A 577 6.99 -12.89 20.34
C LYS A 577 6.66 -13.74 21.57
N GLY A 578 5.87 -13.19 22.48
CA GLY A 578 5.50 -13.81 23.76
C GLY A 578 6.52 -13.62 24.89
N LYS A 579 7.64 -12.94 24.64
CA LYS A 579 8.67 -12.57 25.65
C LYS A 579 8.95 -11.07 25.66
N GLU A 580 7.97 -10.26 25.26
CA GLU A 580 8.08 -8.81 25.26
C GLU A 580 8.19 -8.27 26.70
N PRO A 581 9.25 -7.50 27.03
CA PRO A 581 9.38 -6.89 28.34
C PRO A 581 8.49 -5.64 28.45
N ASP A 582 8.15 -5.24 29.68
CA ASP A 582 7.28 -4.10 29.96
C ASP A 582 7.78 -2.81 29.29
N GLU A 583 9.09 -2.62 29.16
CA GLU A 583 9.66 -1.47 28.50
C GLU A 583 9.33 -1.38 27.01
N PHE A 584 9.15 -2.53 26.35
CA PHE A 584 8.72 -2.60 24.95
C PHE A 584 7.20 -2.49 24.86
N VAL A 585 6.46 -3.22 25.69
CA VAL A 585 4.99 -3.17 25.76
C VAL A 585 4.50 -1.75 26.00
N ALA A 586 5.26 -0.96 26.76
CA ALA A 586 4.97 0.43 27.04
C ALA A 586 4.93 1.31 25.78
N LEU A 587 5.49 0.90 24.63
CA LEU A 587 5.44 1.68 23.39
C LEU A 587 4.07 1.66 22.69
N PHE A 588 3.17 0.77 23.12
CA PHE A 588 1.85 0.58 22.54
C PHE A 588 0.77 1.03 23.52
N ALA A 589 -0.29 1.66 22.98
CA ALA A 589 -1.43 2.14 23.75
C ALA A 589 -2.16 0.97 24.44
N GLU A 590 -2.34 -0.11 23.69
CA GLU A 590 -2.97 -1.35 24.10
C GLU A 590 -2.04 -2.53 23.84
N TRP A 591 -2.13 -3.53 24.69
CA TRP A 591 -1.40 -4.78 24.54
C TRP A 591 -2.27 -5.94 25.01
N SER A 592 -2.55 -6.86 24.10
CA SER A 592 -3.29 -8.09 24.35
C SER A 592 -2.34 -9.26 24.47
N ASP A 593 -2.72 -10.21 25.33
CA ASP A 593 -1.98 -11.45 25.48
C ASP A 593 -2.15 -12.30 24.22
N TRP A 594 -1.10 -13.03 23.84
CA TRP A 594 -1.14 -13.92 22.70
C TRP A 594 -2.04 -15.14 22.99
N PRO A 595 -2.69 -15.75 21.98
CA PRO A 595 -3.59 -16.90 22.17
C PRO A 595 -2.94 -18.07 22.91
N GLU A 596 -3.72 -18.83 23.68
CA GLU A 596 -3.27 -20.04 24.38
C GLU A 596 -2.72 -21.10 23.42
N GLY A 597 -1.67 -21.82 23.84
CA GLY A 597 -1.02 -22.86 23.04
C GLY A 597 0.09 -22.36 22.10
N TYR A 598 0.48 -21.09 22.20
CA TYR A 598 1.61 -20.52 21.48
C TYR A 598 2.95 -20.86 22.15
N ASP A 599 3.93 -21.33 21.38
CA ASP A 599 5.31 -21.55 21.86
C ASP A 599 6.05 -20.20 21.94
N PRO A 600 6.33 -19.69 23.16
CA PRO A 600 7.00 -18.41 23.29
C PRO A 600 8.44 -18.52 22.82
N GLN A 601 8.90 -17.47 22.16
CA GLN A 601 10.26 -17.40 21.64
C GLN A 601 11.30 -17.26 22.76
N SER A 602 12.58 -17.19 22.38
CA SER A 602 13.69 -16.94 23.31
C SER A 602 13.52 -15.62 24.09
N PRO A 603 14.03 -15.53 25.33
CA PRO A 603 13.98 -14.31 26.13
C PRO A 603 14.74 -13.16 25.46
N PRO A 604 14.49 -11.89 25.86
CA PRO A 604 15.19 -10.74 25.28
C PRO A 604 16.71 -10.86 25.44
N ARG A 605 17.45 -10.63 24.35
CA ARG A 605 18.92 -10.70 24.33
C ARG A 605 19.53 -9.46 23.67
N PRO A 606 20.74 -9.02 24.08
CA PRO A 606 21.48 -8.01 23.33
C PRO A 606 21.80 -8.50 21.92
N LEU A 607 21.63 -7.62 20.91
CA LEU A 607 21.88 -7.99 19.52
C LEU A 607 23.33 -8.44 19.28
N LYS A 608 24.30 -7.76 19.92
CA LYS A 608 25.73 -8.07 19.75
C LYS A 608 26.06 -9.50 20.16
N ASP A 609 25.49 -9.96 21.26
CA ASP A 609 25.73 -11.31 21.78
C ASP A 609 25.16 -12.36 20.84
N LEU A 610 23.92 -12.14 20.37
CA LEU A 610 23.24 -13.05 19.44
C LEU A 610 23.94 -13.09 18.06
N LEU A 611 24.41 -11.94 17.58
CA LEU A 611 25.13 -11.86 16.31
C LEU A 611 26.51 -12.50 16.41
N ALA A 612 27.24 -12.31 17.51
CA ALA A 612 28.53 -12.98 17.76
C ALA A 612 28.38 -14.50 17.79
N GLU A 613 27.35 -15.01 18.47
CA GLU A 613 27.03 -16.45 18.52
C GLU A 613 26.71 -17.03 17.13
N ARG A 614 26.03 -16.26 16.28
CA ARG A 614 25.59 -16.71 14.94
C ARG A 614 26.58 -16.42 13.83
N THR A 615 27.69 -15.74 14.09
CA THR A 615 28.73 -15.43 13.10
C THR A 615 30.08 -16.03 13.45
N GLN A 616 30.16 -16.80 14.54
CA GLN A 616 31.34 -17.59 14.87
C GLN A 616 31.55 -18.75 13.89
N THR A 617 32.78 -19.26 13.86
CA THR A 617 33.13 -20.46 13.10
C THR A 617 32.82 -21.72 13.90
N PHE A 618 32.40 -22.80 13.24
CA PHE A 618 32.12 -24.09 13.85
C PHE A 618 32.98 -25.21 13.23
N ASP A 619 33.18 -26.28 14.00
CA ASP A 619 33.85 -27.47 13.51
C ASP A 619 33.09 -28.12 12.35
N VAL A 620 33.84 -28.72 11.41
CA VAL A 620 33.28 -29.33 10.19
C VAL A 620 32.21 -30.39 10.52
N GLU A 621 32.38 -31.17 11.58
CA GLU A 621 31.42 -32.20 11.99
C GLU A 621 30.13 -31.62 12.59
N ALA A 622 30.24 -30.51 13.33
CA ALA A 622 29.08 -29.78 13.83
C ALA A 622 28.24 -29.23 12.67
N LEU A 623 28.88 -28.66 11.65
CA LEU A 623 28.21 -28.14 10.44
C LEU A 623 27.56 -29.25 9.60
N ARG A 624 28.22 -30.41 9.47
CA ARG A 624 27.66 -31.59 8.78
C ARG A 624 26.44 -32.16 9.50
N SER A 625 26.52 -32.29 10.82
CA SER A 625 25.45 -32.91 11.63
C SER A 625 24.26 -31.98 11.85
N ARG A 626 24.48 -30.66 11.89
CA ARG A 626 23.49 -29.60 12.14
C ARG A 626 22.76 -29.71 13.48
N LYS A 627 23.19 -30.59 14.38
CA LYS A 627 22.50 -30.86 15.65
C LYS A 627 22.86 -29.88 16.76
N SER A 628 24.07 -29.34 16.74
CA SER A 628 24.62 -28.46 17.78
C SER A 628 24.73 -27.00 17.33
N LEU A 629 24.09 -26.63 16.21
CA LEU A 629 24.14 -25.27 15.68
C LEU A 629 23.12 -24.38 16.41
N PRO A 630 23.50 -23.15 16.79
CA PRO A 630 22.55 -22.14 17.27
C PRO A 630 21.32 -21.97 16.38
N GLU A 631 20.18 -21.74 17.02
CA GLU A 631 18.92 -21.51 16.31
C GLU A 631 19.01 -20.24 15.45
N GLY A 632 18.46 -20.28 14.23
CA GLY A 632 18.47 -19.15 13.29
C GLY A 632 19.73 -18.99 12.44
N ILE A 633 20.70 -19.92 12.54
CA ILE A 633 21.84 -20.01 11.62
C ILE A 633 21.36 -20.29 10.19
N ASP A 634 22.01 -19.66 9.21
CA ASP A 634 21.76 -19.93 7.80
C ASP A 634 22.33 -21.29 7.38
N THR A 635 21.51 -22.32 7.50
CA THR A 635 21.84 -23.70 7.10
C THR A 635 21.92 -23.90 5.59
N LYS A 636 21.55 -22.91 4.77
CA LYS A 636 21.70 -22.97 3.31
C LYS A 636 23.11 -22.56 2.85
N ASN A 637 23.84 -21.83 3.69
CA ASN A 637 25.17 -21.33 3.38
C ASN A 637 26.20 -21.71 4.47
N LEU A 638 26.32 -23.01 4.75
CA LEU A 638 27.18 -23.52 5.84
C LEU A 638 28.68 -23.17 5.71
N LEU A 639 29.15 -22.91 4.49
CA LEU A 639 30.56 -22.61 4.23
C LEU A 639 31.04 -21.34 4.94
N GLN A 640 30.16 -20.37 5.15
CA GLN A 640 30.52 -19.09 5.78
C GLN A 640 30.96 -19.23 7.25
N TYR A 641 30.68 -20.38 7.85
CA TYR A 641 31.01 -20.68 9.24
C TYR A 641 32.24 -21.57 9.39
N LEU A 642 32.97 -21.86 8.30
CA LEU A 642 34.24 -22.57 8.38
C LEU A 642 35.37 -21.60 8.71
N SER A 643 36.32 -22.03 9.53
CA SER A 643 37.59 -21.31 9.65
C SER A 643 38.36 -21.40 8.31
N PRO A 644 39.23 -20.42 7.96
CA PRO A 644 40.05 -20.49 6.75
C PRO A 644 40.90 -21.77 6.68
N SER A 645 41.35 -22.28 7.83
CA SER A 645 42.06 -23.56 7.96
C SER A 645 41.17 -24.75 7.64
N ASP A 646 39.94 -24.78 8.16
CA ASP A 646 39.00 -25.87 7.90
C ASP A 646 38.50 -25.87 6.46
N PHE A 647 38.28 -24.69 5.89
CA PHE A 647 37.92 -24.55 4.49
C PHE A 647 38.99 -25.18 3.59
N ARG A 648 40.27 -24.85 3.81
CA ARG A 648 41.40 -25.45 3.08
C ARG A 648 41.51 -26.95 3.32
N ARG A 649 41.25 -27.42 4.55
CA ARG A 649 41.26 -28.84 4.89
C ARG A 649 40.18 -29.63 4.15
N VAL A 650 38.99 -29.05 3.98
CA VAL A 650 37.84 -29.70 3.34
C VAL A 650 37.91 -29.64 1.81
N PHE A 651 38.27 -28.49 1.23
CA PHE A 651 38.21 -28.27 -0.22
C PHE A 651 39.57 -28.29 -0.92
N ALA A 652 40.67 -28.44 -0.16
CA ALA A 652 42.05 -28.41 -0.67
C ALA A 652 42.40 -27.14 -1.47
N MET A 653 41.67 -26.04 -1.24
CA MET A 653 41.87 -24.74 -1.88
C MET A 653 41.42 -23.60 -0.97
N SER A 654 41.75 -22.36 -1.34
CA SER A 654 41.26 -21.18 -0.62
C SER A 654 39.77 -20.90 -0.93
N GLU A 655 39.10 -20.14 -0.08
CA GLU A 655 37.73 -19.67 -0.31
C GLU A 655 37.62 -18.82 -1.59
N GLU A 656 38.63 -17.98 -1.85
CA GLU A 656 38.72 -17.15 -3.06
C GLU A 656 38.81 -18.00 -4.34
N ASP A 657 39.59 -19.08 -4.32
CA ASP A 657 39.74 -19.96 -5.47
C ASP A 657 38.50 -20.83 -5.66
N PHE A 658 37.85 -21.23 -4.57
CA PHE A 658 36.56 -21.92 -4.62
C PHE A 658 35.47 -21.05 -5.27
N ALA A 659 35.43 -19.75 -4.93
CA ALA A 659 34.47 -18.81 -5.49
C ALA A 659 34.61 -18.61 -7.01
N LYS A 660 35.81 -18.80 -7.56
CA LYS A 660 36.09 -18.72 -9.02
C LYS A 660 35.61 -19.94 -9.81
N LEU A 661 35.23 -21.03 -9.14
CA LEU A 661 34.77 -22.26 -9.81
C LEU A 661 33.36 -22.07 -10.40
N PRO A 662 33.01 -22.77 -11.51
CA PRO A 662 31.64 -22.80 -12.01
C PRO A 662 30.64 -23.33 -10.96
N ALA A 663 29.43 -22.78 -10.94
CA ALA A 663 28.40 -23.10 -9.92
C ALA A 663 28.12 -24.60 -9.77
N TRP A 664 28.06 -25.36 -10.88
CA TRP A 664 27.86 -26.81 -10.83
C TRP A 664 28.99 -27.55 -10.09
N LYS A 665 30.23 -27.06 -10.21
CA LYS A 665 31.41 -27.65 -9.57
C LYS A 665 31.44 -27.30 -8.08
N GLN A 666 31.08 -26.07 -7.72
CA GLN A 666 30.90 -25.67 -6.32
C GLN A 666 29.83 -26.54 -5.64
N ILE A 667 28.66 -26.72 -6.28
CA ILE A 667 27.57 -27.56 -5.75
C ILE A 667 28.03 -29.01 -5.55
N ARG A 668 28.75 -29.58 -6.53
CA ARG A 668 29.28 -30.95 -6.42
C ARG A 668 30.22 -31.09 -5.22
N LEU A 669 31.18 -30.18 -5.07
CA LEU A 669 32.14 -30.18 -3.95
C LEU A 669 31.44 -30.00 -2.59
N LYS A 670 30.44 -29.10 -2.50
CA LYS A 670 29.63 -28.93 -1.28
C LYS A 670 28.92 -30.22 -0.89
N LYS A 671 28.33 -30.92 -1.86
CA LYS A 671 27.64 -32.21 -1.64
C LYS A 671 28.61 -33.31 -1.19
N GLU A 672 29.75 -33.44 -1.86
CA GLU A 672 30.82 -34.39 -1.48
C GLU A 672 31.33 -34.13 -0.05
N ALA A 673 31.40 -32.86 0.35
CA ALA A 673 31.83 -32.46 1.69
C ALA A 673 30.74 -32.58 2.78
N GLY A 674 29.48 -32.88 2.42
CA GLY A 674 28.34 -32.90 3.35
C GLY A 674 27.91 -31.53 3.86
N LEU A 675 28.21 -30.46 3.10
CA LEU A 675 27.98 -29.05 3.46
C LEU A 675 27.07 -28.34 2.45
N PHE A 676 26.22 -29.10 1.72
CA PHE A 676 25.24 -28.57 0.77
C PHE A 676 23.92 -28.19 1.43
#